data_AF-A0A850MJA6-F1
#
_entry.id   AF-A0A850MJA6-F1
#
_cell.length_a   1.000
_cell.length_b   1.000
_cell.length_c   1.000
_cell.angle_alpha   90.00
_cell.angle_beta   90.00
_cell.angle_gamma   90.00
#
_symmetry.space_group_name_H-M   'P 1'
#
loop_
_entity.id
_entity.type
_entity.pdbx_description
1 polymer ?
#
loop_
_entity_poly.entity_id
_entity_poly.type
_entity_poly.pdbx_seq_one_letter_code
_entity_poly.pdbx_strand_id
1 'polypeptide(L)'
;MSKKQVLILVFISLLIVCNSILFIMAQRLFPAHGGFTRYILFIHPDEGENTGGYFIIIDELASDSQEYDIEWVLHGRGTLNISNNMQSLKYSTQSYLSNDNISLNVSFLTPIQQITTHEGLFSPAYRYEGADKTTTYFKARYSGSSNPLMGTVLYPNNESDISIDIPQISPVDSTQVGQIGTLDLIYYQPSQQLRSFVTPNAIVTDSRAFFIHKNASDSLKYFFVQDSTRLSFAGQSYFTSSTPVKYLLVTYANASNEITGYMNIEESVTGSITIHVPFTVASLIVDEVSQSFTPSGSSITFNLKNGPFIISNTSLSGEIMHPEQNPLQTPKSYDSFPSKATWEFNLSKITNLAHPYVLFNDTELDALRQKINQSIDPWKDWYDTYTSDVDTLKNINIDTLAEDERWVPTHKLTIKFAIDGGQDYLNKLTELLLDMPNIADDYTQDLKRADAVRAYSFAFDVIYNNLTAYNRSLIATSLHEHALPLSILELYSDNNHRCRDAGGLGLAGLVLKKKEFIDISTEALLIYLYEKVRPDGGSYEGQSYGASSFYDSIEFLFALKRFSEFNIFDNSRYLNMLDFMAQCLSPLALPPLFEDCVADGRTNDILLMSAAQIDDMNKAKEYQWLWESRQNNSDLSGLDTYTYLLDYGVHLQLIACYDVATKLNTTRPNYTSNVYGDSGMVFLRSDYSQDALFLSLSCKHFPQSHPHYDENSFELWAYGAWLIHNPGYPGWGKTGHDYVISTEAANTLLINYEEQLAEKASGLKSSILSPYFEIIEADATRAYNSPGSMAESLHPYILMIITFALLGASAFLYLHARYSIQKRLASNQAQQDPSKLKLNPAKNKGEQAKEYAYLHFLRDAFISPISLQKRILLEDQKDNVKRFKLLVGGIILLILFFFVFNLVKIFNFHIGEVILTWQLPFTTTNVYLLEVGLFVIILLLTLFAYYTFIRLFARVCNTLCSDCDSQFGDSRIQLRASYSVSLAWQLPVFGFASLLIGLTVLQSLGSFFRTLFQSVGGTGEVVNYLFTILNEAILVLLFISLFAILFFIITMRSTGYAISLKSESRITTWNGNKLAIASNFIILSILFMLFLAVFFSLSYFISTLGMEALTGG
;
A
#
# COMPACT_ATOMS: atom_id res chain seq x y z
N MET A 1 44.98 -20.62 -31.22
CA MET A 1 44.63 -20.84 -29.80
C MET A 1 44.74 -22.34 -29.48
N SER A 2 45.20 -22.71 -28.28
CA SER A 2 45.11 -24.09 -27.76
C SER A 2 43.64 -24.53 -27.60
N LYS A 3 43.36 -25.84 -27.57
CA LYS A 3 42.01 -26.36 -27.27
C LYS A 3 41.51 -25.90 -25.88
N LYS A 4 42.39 -25.79 -24.88
CA LYS A 4 42.05 -25.41 -23.50
C LYS A 4 41.60 -23.96 -23.38
N GLN A 5 42.25 -23.04 -24.09
CA GLN A 5 41.87 -21.62 -24.06
C GLN A 5 40.62 -21.34 -24.88
N VAL A 6 40.35 -22.09 -25.95
CA VAL A 6 39.00 -22.08 -26.57
C VAL A 6 37.97 -22.52 -25.53
N LEU A 7 38.23 -23.60 -24.78
CA LEU A 7 37.30 -24.08 -23.74
C LEU A 7 37.07 -23.06 -22.60
N ILE A 8 38.11 -22.36 -22.13
CA ILE A 8 37.98 -21.33 -21.08
C ILE A 8 37.18 -20.13 -21.58
N LEU A 9 37.47 -19.65 -22.80
CA LEU A 9 36.73 -18.54 -23.38
C LEU A 9 35.28 -18.93 -23.65
N VAL A 10 35.03 -20.12 -24.20
CA VAL A 10 33.68 -20.67 -24.38
C VAL A 10 32.95 -20.77 -23.04
N PHE A 11 33.62 -21.18 -21.96
CA PHE A 11 33.00 -21.26 -20.64
C PHE A 11 32.63 -19.88 -20.10
N ILE A 12 33.52 -18.88 -20.17
CA ILE A 12 33.20 -17.50 -19.75
C ILE A 12 32.08 -16.93 -20.63
N SER A 13 32.12 -17.14 -21.94
CA SER A 13 31.04 -16.77 -22.85
C SER A 13 29.71 -17.42 -22.49
N LEU A 14 29.72 -18.71 -22.11
CA LEU A 14 28.52 -19.40 -21.63
C LEU A 14 27.97 -18.75 -20.37
N LEU A 15 28.82 -18.40 -19.40
CA LEU A 15 28.39 -17.70 -18.18
C LEU A 15 27.81 -16.30 -18.49
N ILE A 16 28.40 -15.56 -19.43
CA ILE A 16 27.86 -14.29 -19.90
C ILE A 16 26.49 -14.51 -20.53
N VAL A 17 26.33 -15.51 -21.39
CA VAL A 17 25.05 -15.86 -22.02
C VAL A 17 24.02 -16.27 -20.97
N CYS A 18 24.38 -17.08 -19.98
CA CYS A 18 23.49 -17.45 -18.88
C CYS A 18 23.03 -16.22 -18.07
N ASN A 19 23.94 -15.30 -17.74
CA ASN A 19 23.59 -14.07 -17.04
C ASN A 19 22.69 -13.15 -17.90
N SER A 20 22.93 -13.10 -19.22
CA SER A 20 22.06 -12.40 -20.16
C SER A 20 20.66 -13.03 -20.22
N ILE A 21 20.57 -14.36 -20.21
CA ILE A 21 19.29 -15.07 -20.14
C ILE A 21 18.57 -14.73 -18.83
N LEU A 22 19.27 -14.75 -17.68
CA LEU A 22 18.68 -14.36 -16.39
C LEU A 22 18.18 -12.92 -16.40
N PHE A 23 18.94 -12.00 -17.00
CA PHE A 23 18.55 -10.59 -17.14
C PHE A 23 17.29 -10.44 -17.99
N ILE A 24 17.24 -11.10 -19.15
CA ILE A 24 16.07 -11.10 -20.03
C ILE A 24 14.87 -11.76 -19.34
N MET A 25 15.08 -12.88 -18.63
CA MET A 25 14.04 -13.54 -17.86
C MET A 25 13.50 -12.63 -16.75
N ALA A 26 14.36 -11.93 -16.02
CA ALA A 26 13.95 -10.99 -14.98
C ALA A 26 13.07 -9.87 -15.55
N GLN A 27 13.46 -9.29 -16.69
CA GLN A 27 12.64 -8.26 -17.35
C GLN A 27 11.29 -8.78 -17.84
N ARG A 28 11.20 -10.07 -18.22
CA ARG A 28 9.92 -10.69 -18.63
C ARG A 28 9.05 -11.10 -17.46
N LEU A 29 9.65 -11.56 -16.37
CA LEU A 29 8.93 -11.97 -15.16
C LEU A 29 8.46 -10.78 -14.34
N PHE A 30 9.20 -9.66 -14.41
CA PHE A 30 8.92 -8.45 -13.65
C PHE A 30 8.91 -7.25 -14.60
N PRO A 31 7.87 -7.14 -15.44
CA PRO A 31 7.76 -6.02 -16.36
C PRO A 31 7.61 -4.70 -15.59
N ALA A 32 8.08 -3.62 -16.21
CA ALA A 32 7.76 -2.25 -15.83
C ALA A 32 7.02 -1.64 -17.02
N HIS A 33 5.72 -1.42 -16.87
CA HIS A 33 4.93 -0.80 -17.92
C HIS A 33 4.93 0.72 -17.85
N GLY A 34 5.41 1.32 -16.76
CA GLY A 34 5.50 2.77 -16.58
C GLY A 34 4.27 3.40 -15.93
N GLY A 35 3.06 2.92 -16.18
CA GLY A 35 1.82 3.52 -15.67
C GLY A 35 1.53 4.94 -16.18
N PHE A 36 0.76 5.72 -15.43
CA PHE A 36 0.30 7.03 -15.88
C PHE A 36 -0.03 7.99 -14.73
N THR A 37 -0.02 9.29 -15.03
CA THR A 37 -0.55 10.36 -14.17
C THR A 37 -1.89 10.83 -14.72
N ARG A 38 -2.91 10.91 -13.86
CA ARG A 38 -4.26 11.37 -14.17
C ARG A 38 -4.46 12.77 -13.63
N TYR A 39 -4.91 13.66 -14.49
CA TYR A 39 -5.42 14.97 -14.11
C TYR A 39 -6.94 14.96 -14.21
N ILE A 40 -7.64 15.30 -13.13
CA ILE A 40 -9.10 15.50 -13.15
C ILE A 40 -9.37 16.97 -12.94
N LEU A 41 -9.97 17.61 -13.93
CA LEU A 41 -10.45 18.99 -13.85
C LEU A 41 -11.97 18.93 -13.65
N PHE A 42 -12.47 19.55 -12.59
CA PHE A 42 -13.91 19.70 -12.35
C PHE A 42 -14.33 21.14 -12.61
N ILE A 43 -15.23 21.31 -13.58
CA ILE A 43 -15.81 22.58 -13.94
C ILE A 43 -17.17 22.65 -13.25
N HIS A 44 -17.30 23.56 -12.28
CA HIS A 44 -18.52 23.69 -11.50
C HIS A 44 -19.67 24.20 -12.38
N PRO A 45 -20.93 23.81 -12.08
CA PRO A 45 -22.09 24.42 -12.72
C PRO A 45 -22.10 25.94 -12.54
N ASP A 46 -22.53 26.67 -13.57
CA ASP A 46 -22.69 28.12 -13.52
C ASP A 46 -24.14 28.52 -13.82
N GLU A 47 -24.89 28.82 -12.76
CA GLU A 47 -26.28 29.25 -12.86
C GLU A 47 -26.45 30.56 -13.64
N GLY A 48 -25.45 31.45 -13.59
CA GLY A 48 -25.50 32.75 -14.27
C GLY A 48 -25.36 32.63 -15.79
N GLU A 49 -24.70 31.58 -16.26
CA GLU A 49 -24.47 31.29 -17.67
C GLU A 49 -25.29 30.11 -18.20
N ASN A 50 -26.10 29.48 -17.33
CA ASN A 50 -26.93 28.32 -17.61
C ASN A 50 -26.12 27.15 -18.20
N THR A 51 -24.93 26.92 -17.65
CA THR A 51 -24.04 25.83 -18.06
C THR A 51 -23.99 24.76 -16.97
N GLY A 52 -24.32 23.52 -17.34
CA GLY A 52 -24.13 22.37 -16.47
C GLY A 52 -22.65 22.13 -16.15
N GLY A 53 -22.36 21.61 -14.96
CA GLY A 53 -21.00 21.22 -14.58
C GLY A 53 -20.56 19.94 -15.29
N TYR A 54 -19.24 19.74 -15.40
CA TYR A 54 -18.66 18.60 -16.08
C TYR A 54 -17.22 18.35 -15.67
N PHE A 55 -16.67 17.20 -16.06
CA PHE A 55 -15.30 16.82 -15.73
C PHE A 55 -14.46 16.65 -17.00
N ILE A 56 -13.18 16.98 -16.90
CA ILE A 56 -12.18 16.67 -17.93
C ILE A 56 -11.12 15.80 -17.28
N ILE A 57 -10.85 14.65 -17.88
CA ILE A 57 -9.77 13.75 -17.49
C ILE A 57 -8.65 13.86 -18.53
N ILE A 58 -7.42 14.08 -18.07
CA ILE A 58 -6.22 14.01 -18.91
C ILE A 58 -5.33 12.92 -18.34
N ASP A 59 -5.12 11.84 -19.10
CA ASP A 59 -4.20 10.77 -18.72
C ASP A 59 -2.86 10.97 -19.45
N GLU A 60 -1.81 11.21 -18.68
CA GLU A 60 -0.43 11.36 -19.14
C GLU A 60 0.34 10.05 -18.92
N LEU A 61 0.72 9.41 -20.02
CA LEU A 61 1.47 8.16 -19.98
C LEU A 61 2.92 8.39 -19.57
N ALA A 62 3.42 7.59 -18.62
CA ALA A 62 4.84 7.51 -18.35
C ALA A 62 5.61 7.08 -19.61
N SER A 63 6.89 7.44 -19.72
CA SER A 63 7.68 7.19 -20.93
C SER A 63 7.66 5.72 -21.38
N ASP A 64 7.74 4.77 -20.44
CA ASP A 64 7.70 3.34 -20.75
C ASP A 64 6.31 2.90 -21.27
N SER A 65 5.23 3.55 -20.81
CA SER A 65 3.86 3.23 -21.24
C SER A 65 3.56 3.69 -22.66
N GLN A 66 4.30 4.68 -23.16
CA GLN A 66 4.12 5.23 -24.50
C GLN A 66 4.47 4.22 -25.60
N GLU A 67 5.14 3.11 -25.29
CA GLU A 67 5.45 2.06 -26.28
C GLU A 67 4.27 1.09 -26.54
N TYR A 68 3.20 1.18 -25.76
CA TYR A 68 2.11 0.20 -25.75
C TYR A 68 0.78 0.75 -26.30
N ASP A 69 -0.12 -0.17 -26.63
CA ASP A 69 -1.55 0.14 -26.76
C ASP A 69 -2.15 0.29 -25.36
N ILE A 70 -3.07 1.24 -25.24
CA ILE A 70 -3.75 1.57 -23.99
C ILE A 70 -5.25 1.34 -24.16
N GLU A 71 -5.88 0.74 -23.17
CA GLU A 71 -7.34 0.63 -23.09
C GLU A 71 -7.86 1.49 -21.94
N TRP A 72 -8.68 2.49 -22.27
CA TRP A 72 -9.39 3.32 -21.31
C TRP A 72 -10.71 2.65 -20.94
N VAL A 73 -10.86 2.24 -19.68
CA VAL A 73 -11.98 1.40 -19.20
C VAL A 73 -12.98 2.25 -18.42
N LEU A 74 -14.28 2.07 -18.68
CA LEU A 74 -15.34 2.77 -17.95
C LEU A 74 -16.61 1.93 -17.80
N HIS A 75 -17.05 1.76 -16.57
CA HIS A 75 -18.23 1.03 -16.14
C HIS A 75 -19.37 2.01 -15.88
N GLY A 76 -20.29 2.10 -16.84
CA GLY A 76 -21.43 3.01 -16.77
C GLY A 76 -22.75 2.27 -16.54
N ARG A 77 -23.69 2.96 -15.89
CA ARG A 77 -25.04 2.44 -15.64
C ARG A 77 -25.98 2.67 -16.83
N GLY A 78 -26.90 1.72 -16.99
CA GLY A 78 -27.99 1.82 -17.96
C GLY A 78 -27.57 1.46 -19.40
N THR A 79 -28.18 2.12 -20.38
CA THR A 79 -27.99 1.79 -21.80
C THR A 79 -26.79 2.52 -22.38
N LEU A 80 -25.84 1.77 -22.95
CA LEU A 80 -24.69 2.30 -23.67
C LEU A 80 -24.99 2.52 -25.16
N ASN A 81 -24.75 3.72 -25.66
CA ASN A 81 -24.83 4.08 -27.07
C ASN A 81 -23.50 4.65 -27.56
N ILE A 82 -22.84 3.98 -28.51
CA ILE A 82 -21.57 4.43 -29.10
C ILE A 82 -21.85 5.24 -30.36
N SER A 83 -21.21 6.40 -30.50
CA SER A 83 -21.32 7.22 -31.72
C SER A 83 -20.69 6.54 -32.94
N ASN A 84 -21.22 6.85 -34.13
CA ASN A 84 -20.73 6.26 -35.38
C ASN A 84 -19.26 6.58 -35.70
N ASN A 85 -18.72 7.70 -35.19
CA ASN A 85 -17.32 8.09 -35.41
C ASN A 85 -16.37 7.51 -34.33
N MET A 86 -16.90 6.80 -33.32
CA MET A 86 -16.17 6.27 -32.18
C MET A 86 -15.36 7.32 -31.40
N GLN A 87 -15.76 8.60 -31.44
CA GLN A 87 -15.13 9.67 -30.65
C GLN A 87 -15.99 10.11 -29.46
N SER A 88 -17.20 9.58 -29.35
CA SER A 88 -18.02 9.74 -28.17
C SER A 88 -18.93 8.55 -27.93
N LEU A 89 -19.47 8.47 -26.72
CA LEU A 89 -20.53 7.55 -26.35
C LEU A 89 -21.40 8.17 -25.28
N LYS A 90 -22.53 7.52 -25.02
CA LYS A 90 -23.54 7.97 -24.08
C LYS A 90 -24.03 6.81 -23.24
N TYR A 91 -23.90 6.91 -21.93
CA TYR A 91 -24.66 6.10 -20.98
C TYR A 91 -25.97 6.82 -20.66
N SER A 92 -27.06 6.07 -20.46
CA SER A 92 -28.36 6.62 -20.08
C SER A 92 -29.06 5.71 -19.08
N THR A 93 -29.42 6.29 -17.94
CA THR A 93 -30.09 5.60 -16.83
C THR A 93 -31.15 6.52 -16.23
N GLN A 94 -32.14 5.95 -15.56
CA GLN A 94 -33.14 6.74 -14.85
C GLN A 94 -32.54 7.36 -13.58
N SER A 95 -32.97 8.58 -13.22
CA SER A 95 -32.72 9.14 -11.89
C SER A 95 -33.39 8.29 -10.81
N TYR A 96 -32.78 8.19 -9.63
CA TYR A 96 -33.43 7.56 -8.47
C TYR A 96 -34.49 8.49 -7.87
N LEU A 97 -34.34 9.81 -8.05
CA LEU A 97 -35.18 10.86 -7.47
C LEU A 97 -36.45 11.15 -8.28
N SER A 98 -36.39 10.94 -9.60
CA SER A 98 -37.44 11.34 -10.53
C SER A 98 -37.61 10.32 -11.66
N ASN A 99 -38.55 10.57 -12.57
CA ASN A 99 -38.68 9.78 -13.80
C ASN A 99 -37.80 10.32 -14.94
N ASP A 100 -36.88 11.23 -14.63
CA ASP A 100 -36.00 11.83 -15.61
C ASP A 100 -34.96 10.82 -16.10
N ASN A 101 -34.62 10.92 -17.38
CA ASN A 101 -33.52 10.18 -17.95
C ASN A 101 -32.24 10.99 -17.76
N ILE A 102 -31.28 10.43 -17.02
CA ILE A 102 -29.98 11.02 -16.81
C ILE A 102 -28.98 10.35 -17.73
N SER A 103 -28.15 11.14 -18.39
CA SER A 103 -27.14 10.63 -19.29
C SER A 103 -25.75 11.10 -18.93
N LEU A 104 -24.76 10.29 -19.27
CA LEU A 104 -23.36 10.69 -19.27
C LEU A 104 -22.84 10.64 -20.70
N ASN A 105 -22.50 11.82 -21.24
CA ASN A 105 -21.85 11.92 -22.53
C ASN A 105 -20.33 11.89 -22.31
N VAL A 106 -19.68 10.87 -22.85
CA VAL A 106 -18.22 10.69 -22.81
C VAL A 106 -17.68 11.06 -24.17
N SER A 107 -16.83 12.08 -24.24
CA SER A 107 -16.23 12.55 -25.50
C SER A 107 -14.71 12.52 -25.41
N PHE A 108 -14.07 11.90 -26.38
CA PHE A 108 -12.61 11.83 -26.44
C PHE A 108 -12.06 13.03 -27.19
N LEU A 109 -11.14 13.75 -26.55
CA LEU A 109 -10.42 14.87 -27.16
C LEU A 109 -9.26 14.39 -28.05
N THR A 110 -8.84 13.15 -27.84
CA THR A 110 -7.78 12.48 -28.59
C THR A 110 -8.38 11.35 -29.44
N PRO A 111 -7.86 11.07 -30.66
CA PRO A 111 -8.42 10.04 -31.52
C PRO A 111 -8.38 8.62 -30.93
N ILE A 112 -9.56 7.99 -30.82
CA ILE A 112 -9.71 6.56 -30.49
C ILE A 112 -9.63 5.68 -31.74
N GLN A 113 -8.96 4.53 -31.61
CA GLN A 113 -8.83 3.53 -32.68
C GLN A 113 -9.99 2.53 -32.70
N GLN A 114 -10.44 2.10 -31.52
CA GLN A 114 -11.54 1.15 -31.37
C GLN A 114 -12.23 1.33 -30.02
N ILE A 115 -13.55 1.13 -30.00
CA ILE A 115 -14.32 0.95 -28.77
C ILE A 115 -14.88 -0.48 -28.77
N THR A 116 -14.72 -1.21 -27.67
CA THR A 116 -15.34 -2.52 -27.44
C THR A 116 -16.23 -2.47 -26.22
N THR A 117 -17.28 -3.29 -26.21
CA THR A 117 -18.26 -3.39 -25.11
C THR A 117 -18.17 -4.75 -24.45
N HIS A 118 -18.29 -4.78 -23.14
CA HIS A 118 -18.16 -5.97 -22.31
C HIS A 118 -19.20 -5.94 -21.19
N GLU A 119 -19.35 -7.07 -20.49
CA GLU A 119 -20.18 -7.18 -19.30
C GLU A 119 -19.31 -7.42 -18.07
N GLY A 120 -19.61 -6.70 -17.00
CA GLY A 120 -18.92 -6.77 -15.71
C GLY A 120 -19.90 -7.01 -14.57
N LEU A 121 -19.36 -7.27 -13.38
CA LEU A 121 -20.13 -7.40 -12.14
C LEU A 121 -20.39 -6.04 -11.49
N PHE A 122 -21.57 -5.89 -10.89
CA PHE A 122 -21.93 -4.83 -9.95
C PHE A 122 -22.49 -5.47 -8.68
N SER A 123 -21.76 -5.32 -7.58
CA SER A 123 -22.04 -5.92 -6.28
C SER A 123 -22.00 -4.85 -5.18
N PRO A 124 -22.95 -3.90 -5.20
CA PRO A 124 -23.00 -2.81 -4.21
C PRO A 124 -23.37 -3.30 -2.81
N ALA A 125 -23.73 -4.57 -2.63
CA ALA A 125 -24.05 -5.15 -1.34
C ALA A 125 -23.53 -6.58 -1.23
N TYR A 126 -23.28 -7.02 0.00
CA TYR A 126 -22.83 -8.38 0.26
C TYR A 126 -23.88 -9.39 -0.24
N ARG A 127 -23.47 -10.32 -1.12
CA ARG A 127 -24.35 -11.30 -1.78
C ARG A 127 -25.50 -10.65 -2.57
N TYR A 128 -25.20 -9.55 -3.26
CA TYR A 128 -26.18 -8.89 -4.11
C TYR A 128 -26.66 -9.79 -5.26
N GLU A 129 -27.98 -9.92 -5.38
CA GLU A 129 -28.67 -10.68 -6.44
C GLU A 129 -29.74 -9.82 -7.16
N GLY A 130 -29.58 -8.50 -7.14
CA GLY A 130 -30.48 -7.58 -7.83
C GLY A 130 -30.43 -7.75 -9.35
N ALA A 131 -31.48 -7.29 -10.04
CA ALA A 131 -31.62 -7.43 -11.49
C ALA A 131 -30.53 -6.67 -12.28
N ASP A 132 -29.83 -5.75 -11.63
CA ASP A 132 -28.77 -4.90 -12.15
C ASP A 132 -27.37 -5.34 -11.67
N LYS A 133 -27.23 -6.60 -11.22
CA LYS A 133 -25.95 -7.21 -10.82
C LYS A 133 -24.91 -7.24 -11.93
N THR A 134 -25.32 -7.12 -13.19
CA THR A 134 -24.41 -6.98 -14.32
C THR A 134 -24.42 -5.54 -14.81
N THR A 135 -23.25 -5.05 -15.22
CA THR A 135 -23.07 -3.72 -15.80
C THR A 135 -22.43 -3.83 -17.18
N THR A 136 -22.77 -2.92 -18.09
CA THR A 136 -22.10 -2.82 -19.39
C THR A 136 -20.97 -1.80 -19.27
N TYR A 137 -19.75 -2.23 -19.56
CA TYR A 137 -18.60 -1.34 -19.60
C TYR A 137 -17.99 -1.33 -21.00
N PHE A 138 -17.17 -0.33 -21.28
CA PHE A 138 -16.46 -0.26 -22.54
C PHE A 138 -14.95 -0.13 -22.33
N LYS A 139 -14.20 -0.50 -23.38
CA LYS A 139 -12.77 -0.23 -23.51
C LYS A 139 -12.52 0.59 -24.76
N ALA A 140 -12.00 1.81 -24.60
CA ALA A 140 -11.58 2.66 -25.71
C ALA A 140 -10.06 2.55 -25.90
N ARG A 141 -9.65 1.98 -27.04
CA ARG A 141 -8.25 1.70 -27.35
C ARG A 141 -7.60 2.82 -28.15
N TYR A 142 -6.38 3.18 -27.75
CA TYR A 142 -5.52 4.12 -28.47
C TYR A 142 -4.04 3.70 -28.36
N SER A 143 -3.18 4.22 -29.24
CA SER A 143 -1.74 3.98 -29.17
C SER A 143 -1.05 5.02 -28.28
N GLY A 144 -0.36 4.57 -27.23
CA GLY A 144 0.40 5.46 -26.35
C GLY A 144 1.50 6.24 -27.08
N SER A 145 2.08 5.65 -28.13
CA SER A 145 3.17 6.27 -28.89
C SER A 145 2.70 7.46 -29.71
N SER A 146 1.45 7.40 -30.18
CA SER A 146 0.81 8.46 -30.96
C SER A 146 0.16 9.49 -30.05
N ASN A 147 -0.34 9.05 -28.89
CA ASN A 147 -1.12 9.86 -27.97
C ASN A 147 -0.61 9.66 -26.52
N PRO A 148 0.56 10.23 -26.17
CA PRO A 148 1.09 10.15 -24.80
C PRO A 148 0.25 10.94 -23.78
N LEU A 149 -0.66 11.80 -24.25
CA LEU A 149 -1.70 12.42 -23.43
C LEU A 149 -3.07 12.13 -24.05
N MET A 150 -3.99 11.67 -23.22
CA MET A 150 -5.35 11.31 -23.60
C MET A 150 -6.32 12.19 -22.83
N GLY A 151 -7.07 13.05 -23.55
CA GLY A 151 -8.12 13.88 -22.95
C GLY A 151 -9.51 13.26 -23.14
N THR A 152 -10.32 13.28 -22.09
CA THR A 152 -11.71 12.80 -22.09
C THR A 152 -12.60 13.80 -21.35
N VAL A 153 -13.75 14.14 -21.91
CA VAL A 153 -14.77 14.97 -21.26
C VAL A 153 -15.92 14.09 -20.81
N LEU A 154 -16.29 14.20 -19.53
CA LEU A 154 -17.43 13.55 -18.91
C LEU A 154 -18.51 14.60 -18.63
N TYR A 155 -19.54 14.63 -19.47
CA TYR A 155 -20.62 15.63 -19.40
C TYR A 155 -21.92 14.96 -18.95
N PRO A 156 -22.25 14.97 -17.64
CA PRO A 156 -23.53 14.49 -17.16
C PRO A 156 -24.65 15.45 -17.58
N ASN A 157 -25.82 14.93 -17.92
CA ASN A 157 -26.97 15.73 -18.37
C ASN A 157 -28.29 15.14 -17.88
N ASN A 158 -29.17 15.98 -17.31
CA ASN A 158 -30.58 15.65 -17.13
C ASN A 158 -31.32 15.91 -18.45
N GLU A 159 -31.76 14.86 -19.14
CA GLU A 159 -32.41 15.01 -20.47
C GLU A 159 -33.78 15.66 -20.40
N SER A 160 -34.41 15.71 -19.22
CA SER A 160 -35.65 16.44 -19.01
C SER A 160 -35.43 17.95 -18.89
N ASP A 161 -34.23 18.39 -18.52
CA ASP A 161 -33.88 19.80 -18.46
C ASP A 161 -33.45 20.33 -19.83
N ILE A 162 -34.43 20.81 -20.59
CA ILE A 162 -34.22 21.38 -21.92
C ILE A 162 -33.49 22.73 -21.90
N SER A 163 -33.20 23.29 -20.73
CA SER A 163 -32.44 24.53 -20.63
C SER A 163 -30.92 24.30 -20.79
N ILE A 164 -30.45 23.08 -20.54
CA ILE A 164 -29.03 22.72 -20.64
C ILE A 164 -28.81 21.89 -21.91
N ASP A 165 -28.22 22.54 -22.92
CA ASP A 165 -27.80 21.85 -24.14
C ASP A 165 -26.45 21.16 -23.91
N ILE A 166 -26.32 19.90 -24.37
CA ILE A 166 -25.02 19.22 -24.39
C ILE A 166 -24.10 19.98 -25.35
N PRO A 167 -22.97 20.53 -24.86
CA PRO A 167 -22.09 21.33 -25.70
C PRO A 167 -21.48 20.49 -26.82
N GLN A 168 -21.25 21.12 -27.97
CA GLN A 168 -20.41 20.53 -29.00
C GLN A 168 -18.96 20.47 -28.48
N ILE A 169 -18.35 19.29 -28.56
CA ILE A 169 -16.99 19.05 -28.10
C ILE A 169 -16.10 18.78 -29.31
N SER A 170 -15.06 19.58 -29.49
CA SER A 170 -14.07 19.40 -30.57
C SER A 170 -12.79 18.74 -30.05
N PRO A 171 -12.10 17.93 -30.88
CA PRO A 171 -10.85 17.30 -30.48
C PRO A 171 -9.74 18.34 -30.24
N VAL A 172 -8.70 17.89 -29.52
CA VAL A 172 -7.43 18.58 -29.30
C VAL A 172 -6.37 17.91 -30.18
N ASP A 173 -5.59 18.69 -30.92
CA ASP A 173 -4.42 18.19 -31.63
C ASP A 173 -3.28 19.22 -31.65
N SER A 174 -2.15 18.89 -32.27
CA SER A 174 -0.98 19.78 -32.31
C SER A 174 -1.20 21.16 -32.97
N THR A 175 -2.32 21.34 -33.66
CA THR A 175 -2.72 22.53 -34.43
C THR A 175 -4.04 23.15 -33.97
N GLN A 176 -4.84 22.45 -33.19
CA GLN A 176 -6.18 22.86 -32.78
C GLN A 176 -6.36 22.85 -31.26
N VAL A 177 -6.96 23.92 -30.75
CA VAL A 177 -7.46 24.01 -29.38
C VAL A 177 -8.82 23.30 -29.33
N GLY A 178 -9.00 22.41 -28.36
CA GLY A 178 -10.28 21.78 -28.09
C GLY A 178 -11.27 22.81 -27.55
N GLN A 179 -12.51 22.73 -28.01
CA GLN A 179 -13.60 23.58 -27.54
C GLN A 179 -14.66 22.70 -26.88
N ILE A 180 -15.14 23.11 -25.71
CA ILE A 180 -16.30 22.52 -25.05
C ILE A 180 -17.37 23.60 -25.07
N GLY A 181 -18.28 23.49 -26.04
CA GLY A 181 -19.25 24.54 -26.32
C GLY A 181 -18.57 25.81 -26.84
N THR A 182 -19.11 26.97 -26.47
CA THR A 182 -18.59 28.26 -26.93
C THR A 182 -17.72 28.98 -25.91
N LEU A 183 -17.73 28.54 -24.66
CA LEU A 183 -17.13 29.24 -23.52
C LEU A 183 -15.78 28.64 -23.10
N ASP A 184 -15.62 27.32 -23.26
CA ASP A 184 -14.48 26.61 -22.69
C ASP A 184 -13.49 26.14 -23.76
N LEU A 185 -12.21 26.40 -23.50
CA LEU A 185 -11.11 26.06 -24.38
C LEU A 185 -10.07 25.24 -23.63
N ILE A 186 -9.59 24.16 -24.23
CA ILE A 186 -8.60 23.27 -23.65
C ILE A 186 -7.51 22.90 -24.65
N TYR A 187 -6.29 22.77 -24.15
CA TYR A 187 -5.16 22.26 -24.92
C TYR A 187 -4.17 21.55 -24.01
N TYR A 188 -3.49 20.55 -24.55
CA TYR A 188 -2.39 19.87 -23.89
C TYR A 188 -1.36 19.37 -24.91
N GLN A 189 -0.11 19.25 -24.47
CA GLN A 189 1.02 18.74 -25.25
C GLN A 189 2.04 18.02 -24.36
N PRO A 190 2.89 17.13 -24.91
CA PRO A 190 3.77 16.29 -24.08
C PRO A 190 4.89 17.05 -23.40
N SER A 191 5.30 18.18 -23.97
CA SER A 191 6.37 19.02 -23.44
C SER A 191 6.04 20.49 -23.66
N GLN A 192 6.56 21.35 -22.78
CA GLN A 192 6.43 22.80 -22.88
C GLN A 192 7.02 23.31 -24.20
N GLN A 193 6.17 23.75 -25.11
CA GLN A 193 6.57 24.30 -26.41
C GLN A 193 5.69 25.49 -26.77
N LEU A 194 6.30 26.56 -27.30
CA LEU A 194 5.55 27.73 -27.74
C LEU A 194 4.64 27.37 -28.93
N ARG A 195 3.34 27.62 -28.76
CA ARG A 195 2.29 27.43 -29.74
C ARG A 195 1.54 28.74 -30.00
N SER A 196 0.95 28.83 -31.18
CA SER A 196 0.10 29.96 -31.58
C SER A 196 -1.09 29.45 -32.37
N PHE A 197 -2.29 29.71 -31.88
CA PHE A 197 -3.55 29.26 -32.45
C PHE A 197 -4.31 30.47 -32.96
N VAL A 198 -4.62 30.52 -34.25
CA VAL A 198 -5.37 31.64 -34.84
C VAL A 198 -6.84 31.58 -34.42
N THR A 199 -7.43 30.39 -34.45
CA THR A 199 -8.81 30.12 -34.06
C THR A 199 -8.85 29.30 -32.77
N PRO A 200 -9.83 29.53 -31.86
CA PRO A 200 -10.92 30.49 -31.99
C PRO A 200 -10.54 31.95 -31.64
N ASN A 201 -9.53 32.20 -30.80
CA ASN A 201 -9.31 33.51 -30.18
C ASN A 201 -7.83 33.97 -30.16
N ALA A 202 -7.03 33.71 -31.20
CA ALA A 202 -5.62 34.16 -31.27
C ALA A 202 -4.81 33.89 -29.96
N ILE A 203 -4.65 32.61 -29.61
CA ILE A 203 -4.00 32.16 -28.37
C ILE A 203 -2.51 31.97 -28.61
N VAL A 204 -1.66 32.55 -27.76
CA VAL A 204 -0.21 32.30 -27.77
C VAL A 204 0.21 31.83 -26.39
N THR A 205 0.76 30.63 -26.31
CA THR A 205 1.11 30.00 -25.04
C THR A 205 2.26 29.04 -25.23
N ASP A 206 3.05 28.84 -24.18
CA ASP A 206 4.01 27.74 -24.11
C ASP A 206 3.56 26.62 -23.16
N SER A 207 2.38 26.74 -22.54
CA SER A 207 1.92 25.81 -21.51
C SER A 207 1.94 24.38 -22.00
N ARG A 208 2.32 23.47 -21.09
CA ARG A 208 2.14 22.05 -21.32
C ARG A 208 0.66 21.69 -21.42
N ALA A 209 -0.17 22.23 -20.54
CA ALA A 209 -1.62 22.18 -20.64
C ALA A 209 -2.22 23.53 -20.24
N PHE A 210 -3.37 23.88 -20.82
CA PHE A 210 -4.17 25.01 -20.37
C PHE A 210 -5.67 24.73 -20.46
N PHE A 211 -6.41 25.42 -19.61
CA PHE A 211 -7.86 25.55 -19.67
C PHE A 211 -8.24 27.02 -19.58
N ILE A 212 -9.15 27.49 -20.43
CA ILE A 212 -9.67 28.86 -20.42
C ILE A 212 -11.19 28.78 -20.40
N HIS A 213 -11.81 29.41 -19.42
CA HIS A 213 -13.24 29.65 -19.38
C HIS A 213 -13.53 31.13 -19.68
N LYS A 214 -14.41 31.35 -20.64
CA LYS A 214 -14.85 32.68 -21.07
C LYS A 214 -16.24 32.95 -20.52
N ASN A 215 -16.56 34.22 -20.32
CA ASN A 215 -17.93 34.64 -20.08
C ASN A 215 -18.69 34.83 -21.41
N ALA A 216 -19.99 35.10 -21.31
CA ALA A 216 -20.85 35.40 -22.46
C ALA A 216 -20.39 36.58 -23.35
N SER A 217 -19.49 37.44 -22.87
CA SER A 217 -18.89 38.56 -23.65
C SER A 217 -17.57 38.19 -24.34
N ASP A 218 -17.22 36.91 -24.38
CA ASP A 218 -15.97 36.37 -24.94
C ASP A 218 -14.71 36.89 -24.22
N SER A 219 -14.87 37.44 -23.02
CA SER A 219 -13.79 37.87 -22.14
C SER A 219 -13.41 36.74 -21.19
N LEU A 220 -12.14 36.70 -20.79
CA LEU A 220 -11.62 35.66 -19.91
C LEU A 220 -12.24 35.81 -18.51
N LYS A 221 -12.84 34.73 -18.00
CA LYS A 221 -13.40 34.68 -16.64
C LYS A 221 -12.47 33.96 -15.68
N TYR A 222 -11.84 32.87 -16.10
CA TYR A 222 -10.67 32.30 -15.41
C TYR A 222 -9.84 31.47 -16.38
N PHE A 223 -8.58 31.22 -16.01
CA PHE A 223 -7.73 30.29 -16.75
C PHE A 223 -6.84 29.48 -15.81
N PHE A 224 -6.50 28.28 -16.26
CA PHE A 224 -5.49 27.42 -15.67
C PHE A 224 -4.38 27.16 -16.70
N VAL A 225 -3.12 27.20 -16.25
CA VAL A 225 -1.97 26.75 -17.05
C VAL A 225 -1.06 25.83 -16.23
N GLN A 226 -0.47 24.86 -16.91
CA GLN A 226 0.52 23.94 -16.38
C GLN A 226 1.86 24.11 -17.10
N ASP A 227 2.95 24.08 -16.33
CA ASP A 227 4.34 24.17 -16.79
C ASP A 227 4.52 25.26 -17.86
N SER A 228 4.22 26.50 -17.49
CA SER A 228 4.09 27.60 -18.45
C SER A 228 4.85 28.86 -18.04
N THR A 229 5.37 29.59 -19.02
CA THR A 229 5.93 30.95 -18.83
C THR A 229 5.07 32.03 -19.45
N ARG A 230 4.05 31.71 -20.25
CA ARG A 230 3.19 32.74 -20.84
C ARG A 230 1.83 32.22 -21.30
N LEU A 231 0.84 33.10 -21.21
CA LEU A 231 -0.45 32.97 -21.86
C LEU A 231 -0.89 34.33 -22.42
N SER A 232 -1.20 34.35 -23.71
CA SER A 232 -1.90 35.46 -24.36
C SER A 232 -3.18 34.95 -25.02
N PHE A 233 -4.26 35.72 -24.89
CA PHE A 233 -5.59 35.40 -25.39
C PHE A 233 -6.20 36.65 -26.03
N ALA A 234 -6.78 36.51 -27.22
CA ALA A 234 -7.32 37.61 -28.01
C ALA A 234 -6.33 38.79 -28.21
N GLY A 235 -5.04 38.47 -28.36
CA GLY A 235 -3.97 39.47 -28.52
C GLY A 235 -3.53 40.18 -27.24
N GLN A 236 -4.17 39.92 -26.10
CA GLN A 236 -3.79 40.45 -24.79
C GLN A 236 -2.90 39.44 -24.05
N SER A 237 -1.79 39.91 -23.46
CA SER A 237 -0.97 39.07 -22.57
C SER A 237 -1.59 39.07 -21.18
N TYR A 238 -2.03 37.89 -20.72
CA TYR A 238 -2.67 37.71 -19.41
C TYR A 238 -1.68 37.25 -18.34
N PHE A 239 -0.67 36.50 -18.75
CA PHE A 239 0.35 35.94 -17.87
C PHE A 239 1.69 35.91 -18.60
N THR A 240 2.75 36.33 -17.90
CA THR A 240 4.14 35.95 -18.23
C THR A 240 4.94 35.70 -16.97
N SER A 241 5.90 34.78 -17.01
CA SER A 241 6.82 34.49 -15.91
C SER A 241 8.26 34.36 -16.43
N SER A 242 9.24 34.69 -15.59
CA SER A 242 10.66 34.50 -15.92
C SER A 242 11.09 33.02 -15.94
N THR A 243 10.32 32.16 -15.30
CA THR A 243 10.56 30.71 -15.15
C THR A 243 9.23 29.97 -15.26
N PRO A 244 9.21 28.70 -15.73
CA PRO A 244 7.98 27.93 -15.79
C PRO A 244 7.29 27.87 -14.42
N VAL A 245 6.01 28.19 -14.38
CA VAL A 245 5.14 27.99 -13.22
C VAL A 245 4.51 26.61 -13.37
N LYS A 246 4.61 25.76 -12.35
CA LYS A 246 4.10 24.38 -12.39
C LYS A 246 2.59 24.40 -12.58
N TYR A 247 1.86 25.14 -11.73
CA TYR A 247 0.44 25.40 -11.87
C TYR A 247 0.10 26.86 -11.59
N LEU A 248 -0.73 27.46 -12.43
CA LEU A 248 -1.28 28.78 -12.19
C LEU A 248 -2.76 28.78 -12.54
N LEU A 249 -3.60 29.06 -11.54
CA LEU A 249 -5.02 29.39 -11.69
C LEU A 249 -5.18 30.89 -11.46
N VAL A 250 -5.88 31.59 -12.36
CA VAL A 250 -6.21 33.01 -12.21
C VAL A 250 -7.69 33.23 -12.49
N THR A 251 -8.39 33.87 -11.56
CA THR A 251 -9.83 34.09 -11.59
C THR A 251 -10.15 35.58 -11.73
N TYR A 252 -10.87 35.93 -12.79
CA TYR A 252 -11.36 37.27 -13.15
C TYR A 252 -12.87 37.43 -12.90
N ALA A 253 -13.52 36.49 -12.20
CA ALA A 253 -14.97 36.52 -11.94
C ALA A 253 -15.43 37.82 -11.26
N ASN A 254 -14.58 38.45 -10.43
CA ASN A 254 -14.82 39.76 -9.82
C ASN A 254 -13.87 40.85 -10.32
N ALA A 255 -13.48 40.81 -11.60
CA ALA A 255 -12.46 41.68 -12.19
C ALA A 255 -12.76 43.20 -12.12
N SER A 256 -13.93 43.62 -11.66
CA SER A 256 -14.18 45.03 -11.35
C SER A 256 -13.37 45.52 -10.14
N ASN A 257 -13.07 44.64 -9.18
CA ASN A 257 -12.40 44.99 -7.93
C ASN A 257 -11.23 44.07 -7.57
N GLU A 258 -11.29 42.80 -7.97
CA GLU A 258 -10.39 41.78 -7.46
C GLU A 258 -10.08 40.71 -8.50
N ILE A 259 -8.84 40.22 -8.45
CA ILE A 259 -8.41 38.99 -9.13
C ILE A 259 -7.86 38.07 -8.05
N THR A 260 -8.35 36.84 -8.03
CA THR A 260 -7.87 35.78 -7.13
C THR A 260 -7.17 34.70 -7.93
N GLY A 261 -6.50 33.78 -7.24
CA GLY A 261 -5.83 32.68 -7.92
C GLY A 261 -4.92 31.89 -7.01
N TYR A 262 -4.31 30.86 -7.59
CA TYR A 262 -3.36 30.01 -6.91
C TYR A 262 -2.14 29.78 -7.80
N MET A 263 -0.97 29.78 -7.18
CA MET A 263 0.29 29.53 -7.87
C MET A 263 1.09 28.42 -7.16
N ASN A 264 1.48 27.42 -7.94
CA ASN A 264 2.43 26.38 -7.56
C ASN A 264 3.70 26.49 -8.41
N ILE A 265 4.85 26.61 -7.76
CA ILE A 265 6.19 26.68 -8.29
C ILE A 265 7.06 25.63 -7.58
N GLU A 266 8.07 25.12 -8.28
CA GLU A 266 9.07 24.27 -7.65
C GLU A 266 9.83 25.07 -6.57
N GLU A 267 10.07 24.48 -5.40
CA GLU A 267 10.65 25.16 -4.22
C GLU A 267 11.99 25.88 -4.47
N SER A 268 12.73 25.45 -5.50
CA SER A 268 14.04 26.01 -5.84
C SER A 268 14.00 27.19 -6.82
N VAL A 269 12.82 27.50 -7.37
CA VAL A 269 12.67 28.47 -8.45
C VAL A 269 12.48 29.88 -7.88
N THR A 270 13.34 30.80 -8.30
CA THR A 270 13.19 32.24 -8.04
C THR A 270 12.90 32.96 -9.34
N GLY A 271 12.07 34.00 -9.29
CA GLY A 271 11.67 34.73 -10.48
C GLY A 271 10.57 35.74 -10.23
N SER A 272 10.07 36.30 -11.31
CA SER A 272 8.95 37.25 -11.31
C SER A 272 7.83 36.77 -12.21
N ILE A 273 6.60 37.00 -11.78
CA ILE A 273 5.38 36.81 -12.53
C ILE A 273 4.74 38.15 -12.87
N THR A 274 4.17 38.25 -14.05
CA THR A 274 3.37 39.39 -14.51
C THR A 274 1.97 38.92 -14.83
N ILE A 275 0.97 39.56 -14.22
CA ILE A 275 -0.46 39.26 -14.40
C ILE A 275 -1.15 40.50 -15.00
N HIS A 276 -2.05 40.28 -15.95
CA HIS A 276 -2.92 41.34 -16.47
C HIS A 276 -3.96 41.76 -15.43
N VAL A 277 -4.13 43.07 -15.25
CA VAL A 277 -5.10 43.63 -14.31
C VAL A 277 -5.87 44.77 -14.98
N PRO A 278 -7.21 44.71 -15.08
CA PRO A 278 -8.02 45.72 -15.76
C PRO A 278 -8.31 46.95 -14.88
N PHE A 279 -7.71 47.04 -13.69
CA PHE A 279 -7.87 48.13 -12.74
C PHE A 279 -6.53 48.57 -12.14
N THR A 280 -6.54 49.70 -11.43
CA THR A 280 -5.37 50.17 -10.67
C THR A 280 -5.25 49.38 -9.37
N VAL A 281 -4.12 48.68 -9.18
CA VAL A 281 -3.90 47.83 -8.01
C VAL A 281 -3.51 48.66 -6.79
N ALA A 282 -4.22 48.44 -5.68
CA ALA A 282 -3.94 49.03 -4.37
C ALA A 282 -3.24 48.04 -3.42
N SER A 283 -3.54 46.74 -3.51
CA SER A 283 -2.85 45.71 -2.71
C SER A 283 -2.67 44.40 -3.46
N LEU A 284 -1.58 43.71 -3.13
CA LEU A 284 -1.27 42.34 -3.53
C LEU A 284 -0.97 41.53 -2.26
N ILE A 285 -1.63 40.38 -2.11
CA ILE A 285 -1.41 39.45 -1.02
C ILE A 285 -1.10 38.09 -1.63
N VAL A 286 -0.04 37.44 -1.17
CA VAL A 286 0.37 36.10 -1.61
C VAL A 286 0.64 35.25 -0.39
N ASP A 287 -0.16 34.20 -0.22
CA ASP A 287 -0.10 33.28 0.91
C ASP A 287 -0.16 34.08 2.22
N GLU A 288 -1.27 34.80 2.41
CA GLU A 288 -1.61 35.66 3.54
C GLU A 288 -0.65 36.83 3.83
N VAL A 289 0.41 37.00 3.03
CA VAL A 289 1.44 38.02 3.23
C VAL A 289 1.34 39.10 2.14
N SER A 290 1.27 40.37 2.56
CA SER A 290 1.35 41.49 1.62
C SER A 290 2.69 41.51 0.87
N GLN A 291 2.63 41.61 -0.46
CA GLN A 291 3.81 41.63 -1.33
C GLN A 291 3.93 42.96 -2.07
N SER A 292 5.17 43.39 -2.32
CA SER A 292 5.44 44.52 -3.23
C SER A 292 5.24 44.10 -4.68
N PHE A 293 4.74 45.01 -5.51
CA PHE A 293 4.57 44.80 -6.95
C PHE A 293 5.01 46.04 -7.74
N THR A 294 5.32 45.86 -9.02
CA THR A 294 5.64 46.92 -9.98
C THR A 294 4.54 47.00 -11.03
N PRO A 295 3.75 48.09 -11.09
CA PRO A 295 2.75 48.28 -12.12
C PRO A 295 3.41 48.62 -13.48
N SER A 296 2.85 48.09 -14.56
CA SER A 296 3.27 48.35 -15.94
C SER A 296 2.06 48.34 -16.86
N GLY A 297 1.45 49.50 -17.08
CA GLY A 297 0.20 49.62 -17.84
C GLY A 297 -0.94 48.86 -17.15
N SER A 298 -1.60 47.96 -17.89
CA SER A 298 -2.66 47.07 -17.40
C SER A 298 -2.12 45.75 -16.86
N SER A 299 -0.95 45.75 -16.23
CA SER A 299 -0.33 44.56 -15.66
C SER A 299 0.45 44.93 -14.41
N ILE A 300 0.64 43.96 -13.51
CA ILE A 300 1.56 44.08 -12.38
C ILE A 300 2.60 42.96 -12.42
N THR A 301 3.81 43.25 -11.97
CA THR A 301 4.89 42.27 -11.82
C THR A 301 5.28 42.13 -10.34
N PHE A 302 5.38 40.90 -9.85
CA PHE A 302 5.80 40.59 -8.47
C PHE A 302 6.61 39.28 -8.40
N ASN A 303 7.19 38.97 -7.25
CA ASN A 303 8.03 37.79 -7.08
C ASN A 303 7.20 36.50 -7.03
N LEU A 304 7.71 35.44 -7.63
CA LEU A 304 7.12 34.09 -7.54
C LEU A 304 7.16 33.59 -6.09
N LYS A 305 6.02 33.09 -5.59
CA LYS A 305 5.88 32.42 -4.29
C LYS A 305 4.76 31.39 -4.39
N ASN A 306 4.91 30.23 -3.73
CA ASN A 306 3.84 29.25 -3.61
C ASN A 306 2.65 29.80 -2.80
N GLY A 307 1.45 29.42 -3.21
CA GLY A 307 0.21 29.64 -2.46
C GLY A 307 -0.84 30.47 -3.19
N PRO A 308 -1.96 30.76 -2.53
CA PRO A 308 -3.02 31.58 -3.10
C PRO A 308 -2.59 33.05 -3.18
N PHE A 309 -3.19 33.80 -4.08
CA PHE A 309 -2.95 35.24 -4.19
C PHE A 309 -4.23 36.03 -4.46
N ILE A 310 -4.21 37.29 -4.03
CA ILE A 310 -5.29 38.25 -4.26
C ILE A 310 -4.68 39.58 -4.72
N ILE A 311 -5.19 40.10 -5.83
CA ILE A 311 -4.86 41.41 -6.38
C ILE A 311 -6.12 42.26 -6.29
N SER A 312 -6.10 43.36 -5.54
CA SER A 312 -7.28 44.19 -5.31
C SER A 312 -7.04 45.66 -5.66
N ASN A 313 -8.10 46.34 -6.13
CA ASN A 313 -8.15 47.80 -6.31
C ASN A 313 -8.37 48.57 -5.00
N THR A 314 -8.64 47.87 -3.90
CA THR A 314 -8.74 48.42 -2.53
C THR A 314 -7.65 47.85 -1.65
N SER A 315 -7.34 48.53 -0.54
CA SER A 315 -6.42 48.00 0.45
C SER A 315 -7.12 46.92 1.27
N LEU A 316 -6.65 45.68 1.18
CA LEU A 316 -7.14 44.59 2.01
C LEU A 316 -6.48 44.63 3.40
N SER A 317 -7.27 44.46 4.45
CA SER A 317 -6.82 44.35 5.84
C SER A 317 -7.74 43.43 6.63
N GLY A 318 -7.18 42.57 7.48
CA GLY A 318 -7.96 41.63 8.30
C GLY A 318 -7.74 40.18 7.89
N GLU A 319 -8.64 39.30 8.32
CA GLU A 319 -8.71 37.90 7.88
C GLU A 319 -9.25 37.87 6.46
N ILE A 320 -8.46 37.33 5.54
CA ILE A 320 -8.75 37.35 4.11
C ILE A 320 -9.00 35.93 3.67
N MET A 321 -10.22 35.67 3.22
CA MET A 321 -10.61 34.37 2.72
C MET A 321 -10.05 34.19 1.31
N HIS A 322 -9.11 33.26 1.16
CA HIS A 322 -8.63 32.83 -0.15
C HIS A 322 -9.60 31.77 -0.71
N PRO A 323 -10.27 32.03 -1.85
CA PRO A 323 -11.19 31.06 -2.42
C PRO A 323 -10.44 29.87 -3.04
N GLU A 324 -9.23 30.07 -3.58
CA GLU A 324 -8.41 28.99 -4.09
C GLU A 324 -7.47 28.40 -3.03
N GLN A 325 -7.42 27.07 -2.91
CA GLN A 325 -6.63 26.36 -1.89
C GLN A 325 -5.92 25.12 -2.45
N ASN A 326 -4.83 24.69 -1.80
CA ASN A 326 -4.17 23.41 -2.08
C ASN A 326 -4.09 22.58 -0.79
N PRO A 327 -5.05 21.66 -0.57
CA PRO A 327 -5.09 20.84 0.64
C PRO A 327 -3.85 19.96 0.88
N LEU A 328 -3.10 19.58 -0.16
CA LEU A 328 -1.95 18.66 -0.03
C LEU A 328 -0.70 19.29 0.62
N GLN A 329 -0.61 20.62 0.73
CA GLN A 329 0.60 21.30 1.24
C GLN A 329 0.66 21.45 2.76
N THR A 330 -0.40 21.07 3.49
CA THR A 330 -0.43 21.23 4.96
C THR A 330 -0.32 19.88 5.65
N PRO A 331 0.90 19.38 5.95
CA PRO A 331 1.03 18.20 6.79
C PRO A 331 0.46 18.53 8.17
N LYS A 332 -0.71 17.96 8.49
CA LYS A 332 -1.26 18.06 9.84
C LYS A 332 -0.27 17.41 10.80
N SER A 333 0.00 18.06 11.95
CA SER A 333 0.71 17.40 13.03
C SER A 333 -0.04 16.12 13.37
N TYR A 334 0.66 15.01 13.35
CA TYR A 334 0.09 13.70 13.63
C TYR A 334 0.02 13.49 15.13
N ASP A 335 -1.17 13.13 15.61
CA ASP A 335 -1.32 12.71 17.00
C ASP A 335 -0.46 11.48 17.26
N SER A 336 0.32 11.55 18.32
CA SER A 336 1.04 10.39 18.84
C SER A 336 0.08 9.43 19.53
N PHE A 337 0.40 8.14 19.48
CA PHE A 337 -0.29 7.13 20.28
C PHE A 337 -0.36 7.55 21.76
N PRO A 338 -1.55 7.55 22.40
CA PRO A 338 -1.69 8.01 23.77
C PRO A 338 -0.93 7.09 24.75
N SER A 339 -0.33 7.66 25.79
CA SER A 339 0.39 6.87 26.78
C SER A 339 -0.56 5.92 27.53
N LYS A 340 -0.07 4.76 27.98
CA LYS A 340 -0.86 3.80 28.74
C LYS A 340 -1.59 4.42 29.93
N ALA A 341 -0.93 5.30 30.67
CA ALA A 341 -1.54 6.00 31.80
C ALA A 341 -2.74 6.89 31.43
N THR A 342 -2.88 7.24 30.15
CA THR A 342 -3.98 8.06 29.63
C THR A 342 -5.22 7.23 29.33
N TRP A 343 -5.07 6.04 28.75
CA TRP A 343 -6.19 5.21 28.31
C TRP A 343 -6.48 4.00 29.21
N GLU A 344 -5.56 3.62 30.10
CA GLU A 344 -5.73 2.49 31.02
C GLU A 344 -6.96 2.67 31.92
N PHE A 345 -7.76 1.61 32.07
CA PHE A 345 -9.07 1.72 32.70
C PHE A 345 -8.99 1.72 34.24
N ASN A 346 -9.67 2.67 34.89
CA ASN A 346 -9.76 2.70 36.35
C ASN A 346 -10.94 1.84 36.85
N LEU A 347 -10.65 0.60 37.25
CA LEU A 347 -11.66 -0.36 37.72
C LEU A 347 -12.54 0.15 38.89
N SER A 348 -12.04 1.09 39.70
CA SER A 348 -12.81 1.66 40.82
C SER A 348 -14.09 2.38 40.36
N LYS A 349 -14.14 2.85 39.10
CA LYS A 349 -15.30 3.53 38.50
C LYS A 349 -16.53 2.63 38.37
N ILE A 350 -16.32 1.31 38.22
CA ILE A 350 -17.41 0.33 38.02
C ILE A 350 -17.56 -0.67 39.17
N THR A 351 -16.58 -0.73 40.08
CA THR A 351 -16.53 -1.76 41.14
C THR A 351 -17.82 -1.82 41.96
N ASN A 352 -18.39 -0.67 42.30
CA ASN A 352 -19.59 -0.57 43.15
C ASN A 352 -20.90 -0.33 42.38
N LEU A 353 -20.86 -0.33 41.05
CA LEU A 353 -22.08 -0.18 40.25
C LEU A 353 -22.91 -1.47 40.29
N ALA A 354 -24.23 -1.28 40.38
CA ALA A 354 -25.22 -2.33 40.30
C ALA A 354 -25.64 -2.53 38.83
N HIS A 355 -25.84 -3.78 38.44
CA HIS A 355 -26.35 -4.14 37.11
C HIS A 355 -27.85 -3.76 36.97
N PRO A 356 -28.33 -3.40 35.75
CA PRO A 356 -27.52 -3.10 34.57
C PRO A 356 -26.78 -1.77 34.74
N TYR A 357 -25.59 -1.66 34.16
CA TYR A 357 -24.87 -0.39 34.09
C TYR A 357 -24.08 -0.18 32.80
N VAL A 358 -23.89 -1.20 31.96
CA VAL A 358 -22.93 -1.09 30.85
C VAL A 358 -23.44 -0.17 29.75
N LEU A 359 -24.58 -0.50 29.14
CA LEU A 359 -25.21 0.37 28.14
C LEU A 359 -26.21 1.34 28.77
N PHE A 360 -26.87 0.93 29.86
CA PHE A 360 -27.79 1.78 30.61
C PHE A 360 -27.69 1.45 32.09
N ASN A 361 -27.85 2.47 32.93
CA ASN A 361 -28.28 2.27 34.31
C ASN A 361 -29.82 2.25 34.40
N ASP A 362 -30.36 1.92 35.58
CA ASP A 362 -31.82 1.86 35.79
C ASP A 362 -32.55 3.15 35.37
N THR A 363 -31.96 4.33 35.62
CA THR A 363 -32.58 5.63 35.29
C THR A 363 -32.63 5.87 33.79
N GLU A 364 -31.54 5.56 33.07
CA GLU A 364 -31.47 5.70 31.62
C GLU A 364 -32.34 4.65 30.92
N LEU A 365 -32.41 3.43 31.45
CA LEU A 365 -33.30 2.39 30.93
C LEU A 365 -34.76 2.80 31.10
N ASP A 366 -35.13 3.42 32.23
CA ASP A 366 -36.46 4.00 32.43
C ASP A 366 -36.72 5.17 31.47
N ALA A 367 -35.73 6.00 31.18
CA ALA A 367 -35.85 7.06 30.16
C ALA A 367 -36.06 6.47 28.76
N LEU A 368 -35.34 5.41 28.39
CA LEU A 368 -35.52 4.71 27.12
C LEU A 368 -36.91 4.06 27.02
N ARG A 369 -37.38 3.39 28.10
CA ARG A 369 -38.75 2.87 28.20
C ARG A 369 -39.77 3.98 28.00
N GLN A 370 -39.56 5.17 28.58
CA GLN A 370 -40.45 6.31 28.39
C GLN A 370 -40.44 6.80 26.95
N LYS A 371 -39.28 6.95 26.31
CA LYS A 371 -39.18 7.34 24.88
C LYS A 371 -39.97 6.40 23.98
N ILE A 372 -39.82 5.09 24.18
CA ILE A 372 -40.53 4.06 23.41
C ILE A 372 -42.03 4.07 23.74
N ASN A 373 -42.42 4.02 25.02
CA ASN A 373 -43.83 3.93 25.43
C ASN A 373 -44.65 5.21 25.16
N GLN A 374 -43.99 6.38 25.07
CA GLN A 374 -44.63 7.64 24.71
C GLN A 374 -44.68 7.87 23.19
N SER A 375 -44.26 6.89 22.38
CA SER A 375 -44.23 6.98 20.91
C SER A 375 -43.42 8.18 20.42
N ILE A 376 -42.23 8.37 21.00
CA ILE A 376 -41.29 9.39 20.52
C ILE A 376 -40.49 8.81 19.37
N ASP A 377 -40.66 9.37 18.18
CA ASP A 377 -39.90 8.99 16.99
C ASP A 377 -38.42 9.46 17.10
N PRO A 378 -37.46 8.65 16.63
CA PRO A 378 -37.63 7.37 15.92
C PRO A 378 -37.60 6.12 16.83
N TRP A 379 -37.40 6.26 18.15
CA TRP A 379 -37.13 5.12 19.04
C TRP A 379 -38.26 4.08 19.10
N LYS A 380 -39.53 4.49 19.02
CA LYS A 380 -40.65 3.55 19.03
C LYS A 380 -40.68 2.69 17.77
N ASP A 381 -40.60 3.31 16.60
CA ASP A 381 -40.60 2.61 15.32
C ASP A 381 -39.41 1.68 15.19
N TRP A 382 -38.24 2.14 15.65
CA TRP A 382 -37.05 1.31 15.74
C TRP A 382 -37.26 0.08 16.62
N TYR A 383 -37.73 0.28 17.85
CA TYR A 383 -37.97 -0.81 18.77
C TYR A 383 -38.99 -1.83 18.23
N ASP A 384 -40.10 -1.36 17.67
CA ASP A 384 -41.14 -2.21 17.11
C ASP A 384 -40.62 -3.03 15.93
N THR A 385 -39.88 -2.39 15.02
CA THR A 385 -39.28 -3.04 13.86
C THR A 385 -38.26 -4.08 14.28
N TYR A 386 -37.38 -3.75 15.23
CA TYR A 386 -36.32 -4.65 15.68
C TYR A 386 -36.86 -5.86 16.44
N THR A 387 -37.97 -5.71 17.16
CA THR A 387 -38.56 -6.77 18.00
C THR A 387 -39.76 -7.47 17.36
N SER A 388 -40.07 -7.22 16.09
CA SER A 388 -41.29 -7.69 15.43
C SER A 388 -41.45 -9.22 15.40
N ASP A 389 -40.35 -9.97 15.44
CA ASP A 389 -40.29 -11.43 15.37
C ASP A 389 -39.93 -12.11 16.71
N VAL A 390 -39.75 -11.33 17.79
CA VAL A 390 -39.18 -11.83 19.06
C VAL A 390 -40.03 -12.89 19.76
N ASP A 391 -41.35 -12.88 19.55
CA ASP A 391 -42.27 -13.88 20.09
C ASP A 391 -42.10 -15.26 19.45
N THR A 392 -41.58 -15.33 18.23
CA THR A 392 -41.17 -16.60 17.61
C THR A 392 -39.86 -17.07 18.23
N LEU A 393 -38.91 -16.15 18.44
CA LEU A 393 -37.58 -16.46 18.97
C LEU A 393 -37.63 -16.99 20.42
N LYS A 394 -38.58 -16.54 21.25
CA LYS A 394 -38.69 -17.06 22.63
C LYS A 394 -39.03 -18.55 22.71
N ASN A 395 -39.64 -19.10 21.65
CA ASN A 395 -40.10 -20.49 21.58
C ASN A 395 -39.18 -21.40 20.76
N ILE A 396 -38.10 -20.86 20.18
CA ILE A 396 -37.17 -21.65 19.35
C ILE A 396 -36.46 -22.70 20.21
N ASN A 397 -36.18 -23.88 19.65
CA ASN A 397 -35.31 -24.84 20.32
C ASN A 397 -33.85 -24.41 20.15
N ILE A 398 -33.09 -24.23 21.24
CA ILE A 398 -31.68 -23.79 21.13
C ILE A 398 -30.81 -24.81 20.38
N ASP A 399 -31.16 -26.10 20.44
CA ASP A 399 -30.42 -27.16 19.75
C ASP A 399 -30.54 -27.06 18.22
N THR A 400 -31.50 -26.27 17.73
CA THR A 400 -31.69 -26.02 16.30
C THR A 400 -30.99 -24.76 15.80
N LEU A 401 -30.48 -23.94 16.72
CA LEU A 401 -29.70 -22.75 16.38
C LEU A 401 -28.23 -23.11 16.27
N ALA A 402 -27.63 -22.83 15.11
CA ALA A 402 -26.19 -22.88 14.96
C ALA A 402 -25.53 -21.90 15.94
N GLU A 403 -24.36 -22.29 16.46
CA GLU A 403 -23.59 -21.54 17.44
C GLU A 403 -23.33 -20.08 17.03
N ASP A 404 -23.15 -19.84 15.74
CA ASP A 404 -22.87 -18.53 15.14
C ASP A 404 -24.12 -17.69 14.85
N GLU A 405 -25.32 -18.25 15.02
CA GLU A 405 -26.61 -17.57 14.84
C GLU A 405 -27.27 -17.15 16.16
N ARG A 406 -26.78 -17.64 17.30
CA ARG A 406 -27.41 -17.44 18.62
C ARG A 406 -27.34 -16.01 19.17
N TRP A 407 -26.46 -15.16 18.64
CA TRP A 407 -26.31 -13.79 19.12
C TRP A 407 -27.53 -12.91 18.76
N VAL A 408 -28.11 -13.09 17.56
CA VAL A 408 -29.29 -12.33 17.10
C VAL A 408 -30.50 -12.52 18.03
N PRO A 409 -30.98 -13.76 18.32
CA PRO A 409 -32.09 -13.95 19.23
C PRO A 409 -31.74 -13.47 20.64
N THR A 410 -30.50 -13.62 21.09
CA THR A 410 -30.06 -13.11 22.40
C THR A 410 -30.22 -11.60 22.50
N HIS A 411 -29.74 -10.82 21.54
CA HIS A 411 -29.92 -9.36 21.53
C HIS A 411 -31.40 -8.95 21.51
N LYS A 412 -32.19 -9.51 20.59
CA LYS A 412 -33.61 -9.18 20.44
C LYS A 412 -34.42 -9.50 21.70
N LEU A 413 -34.20 -10.69 22.29
CA LEU A 413 -34.84 -11.08 23.55
C LEU A 413 -34.41 -10.17 24.70
N THR A 414 -33.14 -9.77 24.74
CA THR A 414 -32.61 -8.90 25.80
C THR A 414 -33.26 -7.53 25.77
N ILE A 415 -33.31 -6.86 24.62
CA ILE A 415 -33.96 -5.54 24.54
C ILE A 415 -35.47 -5.65 24.76
N LYS A 416 -36.12 -6.73 24.29
CA LYS A 416 -37.54 -6.99 24.57
C LYS A 416 -37.80 -7.09 26.07
N PHE A 417 -37.01 -7.89 26.78
CA PHE A 417 -37.10 -8.01 28.24
C PHE A 417 -36.74 -6.69 28.96
N ALA A 418 -35.73 -5.96 28.49
CA ALA A 418 -35.31 -4.70 29.07
C ALA A 418 -36.44 -3.65 29.03
N ILE A 419 -37.18 -3.57 27.92
CA ILE A 419 -38.25 -2.59 27.74
C ILE A 419 -39.60 -3.06 28.31
N ASP A 420 -40.01 -4.31 28.03
CA ASP A 420 -41.36 -4.79 28.34
C ASP A 420 -41.43 -5.75 29.54
N GLY A 421 -40.29 -6.27 29.98
CA GLY A 421 -40.25 -7.39 30.91
C GLY A 421 -40.79 -8.68 30.30
N GLY A 422 -41.29 -9.59 31.13
CA GLY A 422 -41.90 -10.86 30.70
C GLY A 422 -41.09 -12.10 31.09
N GLN A 423 -41.74 -13.03 31.80
CA GLN A 423 -41.08 -14.22 32.33
C GLN A 423 -40.60 -15.18 31.24
N ASP A 424 -41.33 -15.28 30.12
CA ASP A 424 -40.95 -16.18 29.01
C ASP A 424 -39.63 -15.75 28.36
N TYR A 425 -39.45 -14.44 28.13
CA TYR A 425 -38.19 -13.91 27.59
C TYR A 425 -37.04 -14.09 28.58
N LEU A 426 -37.27 -13.83 29.86
CA LEU A 426 -36.28 -14.07 30.92
C LEU A 426 -35.85 -15.54 30.99
N ASN A 427 -36.82 -16.46 30.92
CA ASN A 427 -36.55 -17.90 30.92
C ASN A 427 -35.70 -18.27 29.71
N LYS A 428 -36.03 -17.76 28.52
CA LYS A 428 -35.28 -18.06 27.30
C LYS A 428 -33.86 -17.49 27.31
N LEU A 429 -33.69 -16.26 27.81
CA LEU A 429 -32.36 -15.66 28.00
C LEU A 429 -31.52 -16.45 29.00
N THR A 430 -32.13 -16.90 30.10
CA THR A 430 -31.45 -17.74 31.10
C THR A 430 -31.03 -19.08 30.49
N GLU A 431 -31.89 -19.69 29.67
CA GLU A 431 -31.59 -20.93 28.93
C GLU A 431 -30.39 -20.73 27.99
N LEU A 432 -30.41 -19.69 27.14
CA LEU A 432 -29.33 -19.37 26.20
C LEU A 432 -27.99 -19.14 26.92
N LEU A 433 -27.99 -18.38 28.01
CA LEU A 433 -26.76 -18.07 28.76
C LEU A 433 -26.20 -19.28 29.53
N LEU A 434 -27.07 -20.17 30.01
CA LEU A 434 -26.62 -21.40 30.68
C LEU A 434 -26.08 -22.46 29.69
N ASP A 435 -26.39 -22.33 28.40
CA ASP A 435 -25.95 -23.26 27.35
C ASP A 435 -24.60 -22.89 26.73
N MET A 436 -23.99 -21.74 27.08
CA MET A 436 -22.67 -21.32 26.56
C MET A 436 -21.60 -22.43 26.60
N PRO A 437 -21.45 -23.23 27.69
CA PRO A 437 -20.44 -24.29 27.74
C PRO A 437 -20.58 -25.37 26.66
N ASN A 438 -21.79 -25.57 26.12
CA ASN A 438 -22.04 -26.60 25.12
C ASN A 438 -21.62 -26.17 23.70
N ILE A 439 -21.28 -24.89 23.49
CA ILE A 439 -20.91 -24.33 22.18
C ILE A 439 -19.55 -23.59 22.20
N ALA A 440 -18.84 -23.57 23.33
CA ALA A 440 -17.63 -22.76 23.50
C ALA A 440 -16.48 -23.12 22.55
N ASP A 441 -16.40 -24.39 22.14
CA ASP A 441 -15.36 -24.91 21.24
C ASP A 441 -15.81 -24.96 19.76
N ASP A 442 -17.06 -24.62 19.45
CA ASP A 442 -17.66 -24.86 18.13
C ASP A 442 -17.56 -23.66 17.17
N TYR A 443 -17.12 -22.49 17.63
CA TYR A 443 -17.00 -21.31 16.76
C TYR A 443 -15.96 -21.51 15.67
N THR A 444 -16.43 -21.48 14.42
CA THR A 444 -15.60 -21.59 13.22
C THR A 444 -14.80 -20.32 12.92
N GLN A 445 -15.18 -19.17 13.49
CA GLN A 445 -14.54 -17.86 13.28
C GLN A 445 -14.57 -17.03 14.57
N ASP A 446 -13.50 -16.25 14.78
CA ASP A 446 -13.33 -15.25 15.83
C ASP A 446 -14.47 -14.23 15.85
N LEU A 447 -14.82 -13.67 14.69
CA LEU A 447 -15.89 -12.67 14.57
C LEU A 447 -17.24 -13.15 15.12
N LYS A 448 -17.59 -14.40 14.86
CA LYS A 448 -18.84 -15.01 15.33
C LYS A 448 -18.84 -15.19 16.85
N ARG A 449 -17.67 -15.53 17.41
CA ARG A 449 -17.47 -15.58 18.85
C ARG A 449 -17.59 -14.18 19.46
N ALA A 450 -17.00 -13.16 18.84
CA ALA A 450 -17.09 -11.78 19.29
C ALA A 450 -18.55 -11.28 19.34
N ASP A 451 -19.33 -11.52 18.28
CA ASP A 451 -20.76 -11.20 18.23
C ASP A 451 -21.54 -11.88 19.35
N ALA A 452 -21.27 -13.16 19.61
CA ALA A 452 -21.91 -13.91 20.68
C ALA A 452 -21.51 -13.40 22.07
N VAL A 453 -20.22 -13.15 22.33
CA VAL A 453 -19.72 -12.61 23.59
C VAL A 453 -20.33 -11.24 23.88
N ARG A 454 -20.43 -10.37 22.86
CA ARG A 454 -21.14 -9.07 22.95
C ARG A 454 -22.59 -9.28 23.41
N ALA A 455 -23.31 -10.17 22.74
CA ALA A 455 -24.71 -10.44 23.06
C ALA A 455 -24.93 -11.06 24.44
N TYR A 456 -24.08 -12.00 24.84
CA TYR A 456 -24.17 -12.62 26.16
C TYR A 456 -23.79 -11.64 27.28
N SER A 457 -22.83 -10.75 27.04
CA SER A 457 -22.47 -9.70 27.99
C SER A 457 -23.65 -8.74 28.22
N PHE A 458 -24.28 -8.26 27.16
CA PHE A 458 -25.46 -7.39 27.27
C PHE A 458 -26.62 -8.09 27.99
N ALA A 459 -26.94 -9.34 27.60
CA ALA A 459 -27.99 -10.13 28.24
C ALA A 459 -27.72 -10.32 29.74
N PHE A 460 -26.49 -10.70 30.10
CA PHE A 460 -26.11 -10.94 31.48
C PHE A 460 -26.20 -9.67 32.35
N ASP A 461 -25.80 -8.51 31.81
CA ASP A 461 -25.93 -7.20 32.48
C ASP A 461 -27.40 -6.88 32.78
N VAL A 462 -28.27 -7.00 31.77
CA VAL A 462 -29.70 -6.66 31.87
C VAL A 462 -30.45 -7.58 32.83
N ILE A 463 -30.24 -8.90 32.76
CA ILE A 463 -31.01 -9.86 33.56
C ILE A 463 -30.36 -10.19 34.91
N TYR A 464 -29.22 -9.59 35.23
CA TYR A 464 -28.40 -9.95 36.41
C TYR A 464 -29.24 -10.05 37.68
N ASN A 465 -30.08 -9.04 37.95
CA ASN A 465 -30.90 -8.97 39.16
C ASN A 465 -32.00 -10.03 39.22
N ASN A 466 -32.40 -10.58 38.06
CA ASN A 466 -33.41 -11.63 37.95
C ASN A 466 -32.84 -13.04 38.14
N LEU A 467 -31.50 -13.20 38.08
CA LEU A 467 -30.82 -14.49 38.25
C LEU A 467 -30.60 -14.83 39.72
N THR A 468 -30.59 -16.13 40.03
CA THR A 468 -30.13 -16.65 41.33
C THR A 468 -28.63 -16.43 41.48
N ALA A 469 -28.12 -16.35 42.71
CA ALA A 469 -26.68 -16.22 42.96
C ALA A 469 -25.86 -17.35 42.31
N TYR A 470 -26.42 -18.56 42.28
CA TYR A 470 -25.82 -19.70 41.59
C TYR A 470 -25.73 -19.48 40.08
N ASN A 471 -26.84 -19.11 39.42
CA ASN A 471 -26.85 -18.87 37.98
C ASN A 471 -25.94 -17.69 37.60
N ARG A 472 -25.87 -16.63 38.43
CA ARG A 472 -24.94 -15.51 38.22
C ARG A 472 -23.49 -15.98 38.18
N SER A 473 -23.10 -16.82 39.13
CA SER A 473 -21.74 -17.36 39.18
C SER A 473 -21.43 -18.27 38.01
N LEU A 474 -22.38 -19.13 37.60
CA LEU A 474 -22.20 -20.05 36.49
C LEU A 474 -22.07 -19.30 35.17
N ILE A 475 -23.02 -18.40 34.87
CA ILE A 475 -23.02 -17.59 33.64
C ILE A 475 -21.78 -16.70 33.59
N ALA A 476 -21.36 -16.07 34.70
CA ALA A 476 -20.14 -15.26 34.72
C ALA A 476 -18.87 -16.07 34.42
N THR A 477 -18.81 -17.33 34.89
CA THR A 477 -17.69 -18.23 34.59
C THR A 477 -17.70 -18.63 33.11
N SER A 478 -18.86 -19.04 32.60
CA SER A 478 -19.01 -19.41 31.18
C SER A 478 -18.72 -18.24 30.24
N LEU A 479 -19.21 -17.04 30.55
CA LEU A 479 -18.91 -15.84 29.76
C LEU A 479 -17.41 -15.51 29.76
N HIS A 480 -16.73 -15.68 30.90
CA HIS A 480 -15.28 -15.48 30.96
C HIS A 480 -14.53 -16.47 30.07
N GLU A 481 -14.87 -17.76 30.15
CA GLU A 481 -14.27 -18.81 29.32
C GLU A 481 -14.55 -18.59 27.83
N HIS A 482 -15.75 -18.13 27.49
CA HIS A 482 -16.14 -17.82 26.11
C HIS A 482 -15.37 -16.64 25.52
N ALA A 483 -15.13 -15.61 26.34
CA ALA A 483 -14.42 -14.39 25.96
C ALA A 483 -12.89 -14.56 25.95
N LEU A 484 -12.35 -15.47 26.76
CA LEU A 484 -10.90 -15.64 26.93
C LEU A 484 -10.15 -15.83 25.60
N PRO A 485 -10.62 -16.62 24.61
CA PRO A 485 -9.95 -16.73 23.32
C PRO A 485 -9.84 -15.42 22.54
N LEU A 486 -10.78 -14.48 22.73
CA LEU A 486 -10.71 -13.15 22.12
C LEU A 486 -9.59 -12.28 22.71
N SER A 487 -9.01 -12.65 23.86
CA SER A 487 -7.87 -11.90 24.41
C SER A 487 -6.57 -12.04 23.60
N ILE A 488 -6.53 -12.97 22.64
CA ILE A 488 -5.40 -13.20 21.73
C ILE A 488 -5.54 -12.30 20.48
N LEU A 489 -5.68 -10.99 20.68
CA LEU A 489 -5.91 -10.01 19.61
C LEU A 489 -4.72 -9.81 18.66
N GLU A 490 -3.58 -10.46 18.92
CA GLU A 490 -2.40 -10.41 18.05
C GLU A 490 -2.49 -11.28 16.80
N LEU A 491 -3.44 -12.23 16.74
CA LEU A 491 -3.56 -13.14 15.59
C LEU A 491 -3.88 -12.42 14.27
N TYR A 492 -4.54 -11.26 14.36
CA TYR A 492 -4.97 -10.43 13.23
C TYR A 492 -4.66 -8.95 13.48
N SER A 493 -3.42 -8.65 13.87
CA SER A 493 -3.00 -7.29 14.28
C SER A 493 -3.29 -6.20 13.25
N ASP A 494 -3.39 -6.58 11.97
CA ASP A 494 -3.48 -5.68 10.81
C ASP A 494 -4.87 -5.63 10.17
N ASN A 495 -5.91 -6.14 10.84
CA ASN A 495 -7.22 -6.32 10.22
C ASN A 495 -8.39 -5.87 11.12
N ASN A 496 -9.52 -5.48 10.51
CA ASN A 496 -10.76 -5.03 11.17
C ASN A 496 -11.31 -6.01 12.22
N HIS A 497 -11.00 -7.30 12.10
CA HIS A 497 -11.36 -8.34 13.06
C HIS A 497 -10.94 -7.97 14.48
N ARG A 498 -9.76 -7.38 14.63
CA ARG A 498 -9.23 -6.93 15.92
C ARG A 498 -10.18 -5.98 16.65
N CYS A 499 -10.80 -5.04 15.92
CA CYS A 499 -11.75 -4.09 16.52
C CYS A 499 -13.05 -4.79 16.94
N ARG A 500 -13.54 -5.71 16.10
CA ARG A 500 -14.75 -6.50 16.41
C ARG A 500 -14.55 -7.37 17.65
N ASP A 501 -13.44 -8.10 17.71
CA ASP A 501 -13.07 -8.94 18.85
C ASP A 501 -12.88 -8.11 20.12
N ALA A 502 -12.22 -6.95 20.02
CA ALA A 502 -12.08 -6.00 21.11
C ALA A 502 -13.44 -5.48 21.62
N GLY A 503 -14.42 -5.28 20.73
CA GLY A 503 -15.78 -4.93 21.12
C GLY A 503 -16.42 -5.97 22.03
N GLY A 504 -16.38 -7.25 21.63
CA GLY A 504 -16.90 -8.36 22.43
C GLY A 504 -16.14 -8.55 23.75
N LEU A 505 -14.81 -8.62 23.69
CA LEU A 505 -13.95 -8.79 24.87
C LEU A 505 -14.10 -7.63 25.87
N GLY A 506 -14.18 -6.40 25.38
CA GLY A 506 -14.31 -5.20 26.19
C GLY A 506 -15.62 -5.16 26.97
N LEU A 507 -16.73 -5.51 26.33
CA LEU A 507 -18.05 -5.64 27.00
C LEU A 507 -18.05 -6.74 28.06
N ALA A 508 -17.50 -7.91 27.76
CA ALA A 508 -17.33 -8.97 28.75
C ALA A 508 -16.46 -8.49 29.92
N GLY A 509 -15.39 -7.74 29.62
CA GLY A 509 -14.52 -7.10 30.61
C GLY A 509 -15.27 -6.16 31.54
N LEU A 510 -16.13 -5.30 31.01
CA LEU A 510 -16.97 -4.38 31.79
C LEU A 510 -17.94 -5.14 32.69
N VAL A 511 -18.75 -6.05 32.13
CA VAL A 511 -19.79 -6.78 32.88
C VAL A 511 -19.17 -7.66 33.97
N LEU A 512 -18.06 -8.33 33.68
CA LEU A 512 -17.34 -9.19 34.63
C LEU A 512 -16.40 -8.41 35.57
N LYS A 513 -16.27 -7.09 35.40
CA LYS A 513 -15.34 -6.22 36.15
C LYS A 513 -13.88 -6.71 36.05
N LYS A 514 -13.47 -7.12 34.85
CA LYS A 514 -12.12 -7.61 34.52
C LYS A 514 -11.32 -6.53 33.80
N LYS A 515 -10.52 -5.77 34.57
CA LYS A 515 -9.66 -4.69 34.04
C LYS A 515 -8.78 -5.13 32.88
N GLU A 516 -8.20 -6.32 32.97
CA GLU A 516 -7.33 -6.89 31.92
C GLU A 516 -8.03 -6.96 30.55
N PHE A 517 -9.27 -7.45 30.48
CA PHE A 517 -10.04 -7.53 29.24
C PHE A 517 -10.35 -6.14 28.68
N ILE A 518 -10.68 -5.18 29.56
CA ILE A 518 -10.97 -3.80 29.18
C ILE A 518 -9.72 -3.13 28.60
N ASP A 519 -8.56 -3.28 29.25
CA ASP A 519 -7.31 -2.67 28.81
C ASP A 519 -6.85 -3.25 27.47
N ILE A 520 -6.86 -4.59 27.32
CA ILE A 520 -6.47 -5.27 26.07
C ILE A 520 -7.36 -4.79 24.91
N SER A 521 -8.67 -4.69 25.14
CA SER A 521 -9.63 -4.23 24.13
C SER A 521 -9.41 -2.76 23.76
N THR A 522 -9.19 -1.90 24.76
CA THR A 522 -8.93 -0.47 24.55
C THR A 522 -7.64 -0.26 23.78
N GLU A 523 -6.57 -0.95 24.16
CA GLU A 523 -5.27 -0.90 23.48
C GLU A 523 -5.39 -1.38 22.03
N ALA A 524 -6.12 -2.46 21.78
CA ALA A 524 -6.34 -2.98 20.43
C ALA A 524 -7.07 -2.00 19.52
N LEU A 525 -8.12 -1.33 20.01
CA LEU A 525 -8.84 -0.30 19.25
C LEU A 525 -7.95 0.91 18.97
N LEU A 526 -7.13 1.32 19.93
CA LEU A 526 -6.17 2.40 19.74
C LEU A 526 -5.06 2.03 18.76
N ILE A 527 -4.55 0.80 18.80
CA ILE A 527 -3.54 0.32 17.85
C ILE A 527 -4.12 0.38 16.43
N TYR A 528 -5.34 -0.12 16.23
CA TYR A 528 -5.99 -0.01 14.93
C TYR A 528 -6.18 1.46 14.51
N LEU A 529 -6.70 2.30 15.40
CA LEU A 529 -6.93 3.73 15.11
C LEU A 529 -5.65 4.50 14.77
N TYR A 530 -4.50 4.16 15.36
CA TYR A 530 -3.26 4.91 15.15
C TYR A 530 -2.34 4.29 14.09
N GLU A 531 -2.45 2.99 13.82
CA GLU A 531 -1.60 2.29 12.84
C GLU A 531 -2.31 1.99 11.52
N LYS A 532 -3.65 1.87 11.52
CA LYS A 532 -4.45 1.46 10.36
C LYS A 532 -5.36 2.55 9.83
N VAL A 533 -5.80 3.49 10.66
CA VAL A 533 -6.42 4.72 10.16
C VAL A 533 -5.30 5.71 9.82
N ARG A 534 -5.32 6.18 8.57
CA ARG A 534 -4.38 7.17 8.07
C ARG A 534 -4.58 8.49 8.80
N PRO A 535 -3.53 9.32 8.86
CA PRO A 535 -3.62 10.52 9.64
C PRO A 535 -4.73 11.51 9.30
N ASP A 536 -5.10 11.55 8.02
CA ASP A 536 -6.17 12.37 7.46
C ASP A 536 -7.54 11.70 7.56
N GLY A 537 -7.63 10.45 8.06
CA GLY A 537 -8.87 9.77 8.42
C GLY A 537 -9.23 8.54 7.58
N GLY A 538 -8.64 8.37 6.39
CA GLY A 538 -8.98 7.21 5.57
C GLY A 538 -8.43 5.90 6.13
N SER A 539 -9.08 4.80 5.80
CA SER A 539 -8.79 3.48 6.36
C SER A 539 -7.81 2.71 5.48
N TYR A 540 -6.86 1.99 6.10
CA TYR A 540 -6.00 1.00 5.47
C TYR A 540 -6.77 -0.13 4.74
N GLU A 541 -8.04 -0.33 5.11
CA GLU A 541 -8.91 -1.40 4.60
C GLU A 541 -10.05 -0.87 3.73
N GLY A 542 -10.06 0.43 3.43
CA GLY A 542 -11.20 1.10 2.82
C GLY A 542 -12.27 1.53 3.83
N GLN A 543 -13.12 2.48 3.42
CA GLN A 543 -14.12 3.11 4.30
C GLN A 543 -15.11 2.10 4.90
N SER A 544 -15.58 1.14 4.11
CA SER A 544 -16.59 0.17 4.57
C SER A 544 -16.06 -0.70 5.71
N TYR A 545 -14.82 -1.17 5.60
CA TYR A 545 -14.18 -1.93 6.67
C TYR A 545 -13.80 -1.06 7.86
N GLY A 546 -13.33 0.17 7.63
CA GLY A 546 -13.13 1.15 8.71
C GLY A 546 -14.43 1.40 9.50
N ALA A 547 -15.55 1.57 8.82
CA ALA A 547 -16.86 1.72 9.44
C ALA A 547 -17.26 0.45 10.18
N SER A 548 -17.08 -0.73 9.56
CA SER A 548 -17.39 -2.02 10.19
C SER A 548 -16.58 -2.27 11.47
N SER A 549 -15.30 -1.89 11.51
CA SER A 549 -14.43 -2.02 12.69
C SER A 549 -15.02 -1.32 13.91
N PHE A 550 -15.44 -0.06 13.72
CA PHE A 550 -15.94 0.78 14.81
C PHE A 550 -17.43 0.61 15.08
N TYR A 551 -18.22 0.25 14.06
CA TYR A 551 -19.62 -0.12 14.21
C TYR A 551 -19.79 -1.28 15.21
N ASP A 552 -19.00 -2.34 15.08
CA ASP A 552 -19.19 -3.50 15.96
C ASP A 552 -18.59 -3.35 17.36
N SER A 553 -17.67 -2.41 17.54
CA SER A 553 -17.13 -2.04 18.85
C SER A 553 -17.87 -0.87 19.51
N ILE A 554 -18.87 -0.27 18.85
CA ILE A 554 -19.49 0.97 19.30
C ILE A 554 -20.15 0.88 20.69
N GLU A 555 -20.76 -0.27 21.01
CA GLU A 555 -21.34 -0.55 22.33
C GLU A 555 -20.28 -0.47 23.44
N PHE A 556 -19.10 -1.04 23.18
CA PHE A 556 -17.97 -0.96 24.10
C PHE A 556 -17.44 0.47 24.20
N LEU A 557 -17.29 1.18 23.08
CA LEU A 557 -16.81 2.57 23.07
C LEU A 557 -17.76 3.51 23.81
N PHE A 558 -19.06 3.35 23.61
CA PHE A 558 -20.10 4.07 24.34
C PHE A 558 -19.98 3.81 25.85
N ALA A 559 -19.88 2.54 26.26
CA ALA A 559 -19.69 2.18 27.65
C ALA A 559 -18.35 2.72 28.21
N LEU A 560 -17.28 2.71 27.42
CA LEU A 560 -15.97 3.21 27.82
C LEU A 560 -16.02 4.72 28.07
N LYS A 561 -16.66 5.52 27.21
CA LYS A 561 -16.84 6.96 27.41
C LYS A 561 -17.53 7.28 28.75
N ARG A 562 -18.47 6.43 29.19
CA ARG A 562 -19.21 6.63 30.45
C ARG A 562 -18.35 6.45 31.70
N PHE A 563 -17.38 5.54 31.65
CA PHE A 563 -16.64 5.11 32.84
C PHE A 563 -15.16 5.47 32.82
N SER A 564 -14.60 5.73 31.64
CA SER A 564 -13.21 6.09 31.43
C SER A 564 -13.01 7.60 31.48
N GLU A 565 -11.78 8.01 31.82
CA GLU A 565 -11.34 9.40 31.65
C GLU A 565 -10.87 9.67 30.21
N PHE A 566 -10.65 8.61 29.43
CA PHE A 566 -10.33 8.68 28.02
C PHE A 566 -11.60 8.60 27.17
N ASN A 567 -11.92 9.68 26.45
CA ASN A 567 -13.00 9.71 25.47
C ASN A 567 -12.45 9.49 24.05
N ILE A 568 -12.73 8.33 23.45
CA ILE A 568 -12.30 8.06 22.07
C ILE A 568 -13.04 8.93 21.05
N PHE A 569 -14.27 9.36 21.36
CA PHE A 569 -15.09 10.14 20.43
C PHE A 569 -14.50 11.54 20.18
N ASP A 570 -13.77 12.10 21.15
CA ASP A 570 -13.05 13.38 20.99
C ASP A 570 -11.58 13.19 20.57
N ASN A 571 -11.14 11.94 20.32
CA ASN A 571 -9.80 11.69 19.82
C ASN A 571 -9.70 12.23 18.38
N SER A 572 -8.67 13.02 18.08
CA SER A 572 -8.58 13.67 16.77
C SER A 572 -8.42 12.67 15.61
N ARG A 573 -7.79 11.51 15.82
CA ARG A 573 -7.72 10.44 14.81
C ARG A 573 -9.11 9.88 14.51
N TYR A 574 -9.91 9.65 15.54
CA TYR A 574 -11.28 9.17 15.38
C TYR A 574 -12.16 10.21 14.69
N LEU A 575 -12.05 11.49 15.08
CA LEU A 575 -12.77 12.58 14.43
C LEU A 575 -12.37 12.75 12.96
N ASN A 576 -11.08 12.64 12.61
CA ASN A 576 -10.64 12.67 11.21
C ASN A 576 -11.22 11.49 10.43
N MET A 577 -11.32 10.30 11.04
CA MET A 577 -11.95 9.13 10.41
C MET A 577 -13.43 9.37 10.12
N LEU A 578 -14.16 9.95 11.08
CA LEU A 578 -15.55 10.32 10.87
C LEU A 578 -15.69 11.43 9.81
N ASP A 579 -14.81 12.43 9.80
CA ASP A 579 -14.78 13.46 8.76
C ASP A 579 -14.60 12.80 7.38
N PHE A 580 -13.62 11.90 7.25
CA PHE A 580 -13.37 11.14 6.02
C PHE A 580 -14.60 10.37 5.56
N MET A 581 -15.24 9.62 6.47
CA MET A 581 -16.49 8.90 6.18
C MET A 581 -17.60 9.85 5.73
N ALA A 582 -17.78 10.98 6.40
CA ALA A 582 -18.79 11.97 6.04
C ALA A 582 -18.54 12.58 4.65
N GLN A 583 -17.28 12.80 4.28
CA GLN A 583 -16.92 13.35 2.96
C GLN A 583 -17.10 12.37 1.81
N CYS A 584 -16.85 11.08 2.05
CA CYS A 584 -16.89 10.08 0.99
C CYS A 584 -18.31 9.76 0.52
N LEU A 585 -19.32 10.05 1.35
CA LEU A 585 -20.71 9.77 1.04
C LEU A 585 -21.22 10.56 -0.18
N SER A 586 -21.78 9.84 -1.16
CA SER A 586 -22.38 10.36 -2.39
C SER A 586 -23.61 11.25 -2.12
N PRO A 587 -24.24 11.86 -3.14
CA PRO A 587 -25.47 12.65 -3.00
C PRO A 587 -26.64 11.90 -2.35
N LEU A 588 -26.67 10.56 -2.45
CA LEU A 588 -27.65 9.70 -1.78
C LEU A 588 -27.08 8.98 -0.55
N ALA A 589 -26.00 9.53 0.01
CA ALA A 589 -25.34 9.04 1.21
C ALA A 589 -24.84 7.58 1.12
N LEU A 590 -24.29 7.21 -0.03
CA LEU A 590 -23.64 5.91 -0.24
C LEU A 590 -22.12 6.08 -0.26
N PRO A 591 -21.34 5.18 0.37
CA PRO A 591 -19.89 5.17 0.20
C PRO A 591 -19.53 4.74 -1.24
N PRO A 592 -18.40 5.23 -1.79
CA PRO A 592 -17.90 4.78 -3.08
C PRO A 592 -17.39 3.33 -2.98
N LEU A 593 -17.37 2.59 -4.08
CA LEU A 593 -17.06 1.15 -4.08
C LEU A 593 -15.59 0.84 -4.42
N PHE A 594 -14.67 1.59 -3.82
CA PHE A 594 -13.23 1.26 -3.85
C PHE A 594 -12.93 0.16 -2.83
N GLU A 595 -11.90 -0.64 -3.09
CA GLU A 595 -11.56 -1.81 -2.25
C GLU A 595 -12.74 -2.77 -2.04
N ASP A 596 -12.62 -3.69 -1.07
CA ASP A 596 -13.76 -4.51 -0.62
C ASP A 596 -14.79 -3.62 0.09
N CYS A 597 -15.64 -2.95 -0.69
CA CYS A 597 -16.64 -2.03 -0.18
C CYS A 597 -18.06 -2.44 -0.59
N VAL A 598 -19.00 -2.17 0.32
CA VAL A 598 -20.44 -2.28 0.09
C VAL A 598 -21.10 -0.95 0.41
N ALA A 599 -22.16 -0.62 -0.32
CA ALA A 599 -22.93 0.60 -0.19
C ALA A 599 -23.93 0.58 0.99
N ASP A 600 -23.73 -0.28 1.98
CA ASP A 600 -24.68 -0.44 3.09
C ASP A 600 -24.68 0.74 4.08
N GLY A 601 -25.62 0.68 5.04
CA GLY A 601 -25.86 1.75 6.01
C GLY A 601 -24.78 1.94 7.06
N ARG A 602 -23.82 1.01 7.23
CA ARG A 602 -22.90 1.02 8.39
C ARG A 602 -22.06 2.30 8.51
N THR A 603 -21.63 2.85 7.37
CA THR A 603 -20.89 4.13 7.33
C THR A 603 -21.76 5.30 7.83
N ASN A 604 -23.06 5.28 7.56
CA ASN A 604 -23.99 6.30 8.04
C ASN A 604 -24.33 6.08 9.52
N ASP A 605 -24.53 4.82 9.94
CA ASP A 605 -24.89 4.49 11.31
C ASP A 605 -23.78 4.85 12.30
N ILE A 606 -22.50 4.60 11.94
CA ILE A 606 -21.38 5.01 12.80
C ILE A 606 -21.27 6.52 12.94
N LEU A 607 -21.59 7.29 11.88
CA LEU A 607 -21.67 8.75 11.94
C LEU A 607 -22.78 9.20 12.88
N LEU A 608 -23.98 8.64 12.77
CA LEU A 608 -25.13 8.98 13.63
C LEU A 608 -24.84 8.65 15.10
N MET A 609 -24.38 7.43 15.39
CA MET A 609 -24.08 7.02 16.75
C MET A 609 -22.97 7.88 17.36
N SER A 610 -21.94 8.20 16.59
CA SER A 610 -20.86 9.09 17.04
C SER A 610 -21.31 10.53 17.20
N ALA A 611 -22.23 11.03 16.38
CA ALA A 611 -22.79 12.38 16.49
C ALA A 611 -23.43 12.63 17.86
N ALA A 612 -24.04 11.61 18.46
CA ALA A 612 -24.58 11.69 19.81
C ALA A 612 -23.48 11.72 20.91
N GLN A 613 -22.23 11.39 20.55
CA GLN A 613 -21.12 11.22 21.50
C GLN A 613 -19.99 12.24 21.38
N ILE A 614 -19.89 13.03 20.31
CA ILE A 614 -18.81 14.01 20.16
C ILE A 614 -19.17 15.36 20.79
N ASP A 615 -18.17 16.08 21.29
CA ASP A 615 -18.35 17.42 21.86
C ASP A 615 -18.49 18.52 20.77
N ASP A 616 -17.98 18.28 19.56
CA ASP A 616 -18.12 19.20 18.42
C ASP A 616 -19.54 19.17 17.84
N MET A 617 -20.38 20.06 18.35
CA MET A 617 -21.78 20.16 17.96
C MET A 617 -22.02 20.53 16.49
N ASN A 618 -21.05 21.12 15.78
CA ASN A 618 -21.23 21.41 14.36
C ASN A 618 -21.09 20.13 13.55
N LYS A 619 -20.02 19.36 13.79
CA LYS A 619 -19.83 18.03 13.19
C LYS A 619 -20.97 17.09 13.52
N ALA A 620 -21.45 17.09 14.77
CA ALA A 620 -22.57 16.25 15.17
C ALA A 620 -23.83 16.53 14.35
N LYS A 621 -24.12 17.80 14.07
CA LYS A 621 -25.28 18.21 13.25
C LYS A 621 -25.11 17.83 11.78
N GLU A 622 -23.89 17.89 11.26
CA GLU A 622 -23.54 17.49 9.89
C GLU A 622 -23.64 15.97 9.70
N TYR A 623 -23.09 15.20 10.64
CA TYR A 623 -23.18 13.73 10.64
C TYR A 623 -24.62 13.24 10.74
N GLN A 624 -25.43 13.86 11.61
CA GLN A 624 -26.85 13.54 11.69
C GLN A 624 -27.58 13.93 10.40
N TRP A 625 -27.24 15.07 9.78
CA TRP A 625 -27.82 15.47 8.50
C TRP A 625 -27.57 14.45 7.39
N LEU A 626 -26.35 13.88 7.31
CA LEU A 626 -25.98 12.86 6.33
C LEU A 626 -26.78 11.57 6.51
N TRP A 627 -26.90 11.09 7.76
CA TRP A 627 -27.72 9.92 8.06
C TRP A 627 -29.21 10.16 7.75
N GLU A 628 -29.77 11.31 8.14
CA GLU A 628 -31.16 11.68 7.81
C GLU A 628 -31.39 11.75 6.30
N SER A 629 -30.40 12.23 5.54
CA SER A 629 -30.46 12.27 4.08
C SER A 629 -30.56 10.87 3.48
N ARG A 630 -29.87 9.87 4.05
CA ARG A 630 -30.00 8.46 3.65
C ARG A 630 -31.38 7.89 3.99
N GLN A 631 -31.93 8.19 5.16
CA GLN A 631 -33.24 7.64 5.56
C GLN A 631 -34.36 8.05 4.59
N ASN A 632 -34.26 9.27 4.05
CA ASN A 632 -35.20 9.77 3.04
C ASN A 632 -35.12 9.00 1.71
N ASN A 633 -34.13 8.13 1.51
CA ASN A 633 -34.07 7.26 0.32
C ASN A 633 -35.21 6.22 0.28
N SER A 634 -35.90 5.98 1.41
CA SER A 634 -37.04 5.06 1.47
C SER A 634 -38.25 5.50 0.63
N ASP A 635 -38.30 6.78 0.22
CA ASP A 635 -39.33 7.34 -0.65
C ASP A 635 -38.94 7.33 -2.15
N LEU A 636 -37.75 6.82 -2.51
CA LEU A 636 -37.26 6.80 -3.88
C LEU A 636 -38.00 5.80 -4.78
N SER A 637 -37.92 6.03 -6.08
CA SER A 637 -38.51 5.12 -7.07
C SER A 637 -37.61 3.91 -7.34
N GLY A 638 -38.20 2.75 -7.62
CA GLY A 638 -37.46 1.55 -8.05
C GLY A 638 -36.72 0.78 -6.94
N LEU A 639 -37.07 1.00 -5.66
CA LEU A 639 -36.40 0.35 -4.51
C LEU A 639 -36.50 -1.19 -4.51
N ASP A 640 -37.49 -1.77 -5.17
CA ASP A 640 -37.57 -3.24 -5.41
C ASP A 640 -36.39 -3.75 -6.25
N THR A 641 -35.78 -2.87 -7.06
CA THR A 641 -34.61 -3.17 -7.89
C THR A 641 -33.32 -2.69 -7.22
N TYR A 642 -33.33 -1.50 -6.61
CA TYR A 642 -32.15 -0.84 -6.05
C TYR A 642 -32.09 -0.93 -4.53
N THR A 643 -32.14 -2.15 -3.99
CA THR A 643 -32.25 -2.38 -2.53
C THR A 643 -31.05 -1.86 -1.73
N TYR A 644 -29.89 -1.65 -2.37
CA TYR A 644 -28.71 -1.04 -1.76
C TYR A 644 -28.86 0.45 -1.43
N LEU A 645 -29.88 1.13 -1.99
CA LEU A 645 -30.24 2.50 -1.61
C LEU A 645 -30.90 2.57 -0.24
N LEU A 646 -31.44 1.44 0.23
CA LEU A 646 -32.06 1.33 1.53
C LEU A 646 -31.00 1.29 2.64
N ASP A 647 -31.46 1.57 3.84
CA ASP A 647 -30.64 1.47 5.03
C ASP A 647 -30.41 0.00 5.44
N TYR A 648 -29.40 -0.23 6.29
CA TYR A 648 -29.07 -1.54 6.86
C TYR A 648 -30.19 -2.12 7.76
N GLY A 649 -31.19 -1.29 8.08
CA GLY A 649 -32.34 -1.63 8.91
C GLY A 649 -32.05 -1.39 10.39
N VAL A 650 -33.09 -1.53 11.22
CA VAL A 650 -32.98 -1.24 12.65
C VAL A 650 -32.23 -2.36 13.38
N HIS A 651 -31.32 -1.96 14.26
CA HIS A 651 -30.52 -2.86 15.08
C HIS A 651 -30.32 -2.31 16.51
N LEU A 652 -29.77 -3.13 17.40
CA LEU A 652 -29.63 -2.79 18.83
C LEU A 652 -28.81 -1.51 19.04
N GLN A 653 -27.73 -1.33 18.29
CA GLN A 653 -26.79 -0.22 18.47
C GLN A 653 -27.46 1.14 18.21
N LEU A 654 -28.34 1.27 17.21
CA LEU A 654 -29.15 2.47 17.00
C LEU A 654 -30.05 2.77 18.21
N ILE A 655 -30.73 1.75 18.74
CA ILE A 655 -31.62 1.93 19.90
C ILE A 655 -30.82 2.30 21.16
N ALA A 656 -29.62 1.74 21.32
CA ALA A 656 -28.87 1.81 22.57
C ALA A 656 -27.78 2.88 22.65
N CYS A 657 -27.15 3.22 21.52
CA CYS A 657 -26.01 4.13 21.48
C CYS A 657 -26.37 5.52 20.91
N TYR A 658 -27.54 5.66 20.25
CA TYR A 658 -28.06 6.95 19.86
C TYR A 658 -28.98 7.55 20.95
N ASP A 659 -28.41 8.44 21.76
CA ASP A 659 -29.16 9.24 22.72
C ASP A 659 -28.70 10.71 22.71
N VAL A 660 -29.40 11.52 21.92
CA VAL A 660 -29.27 12.97 22.03
C VAL A 660 -30.25 13.48 23.10
N ALA A 661 -29.72 14.09 24.16
CA ALA A 661 -30.53 14.70 25.22
C ALA A 661 -31.52 15.76 24.67
N THR A 662 -31.19 16.34 23.52
CA THR A 662 -32.05 17.20 22.70
C THR A 662 -31.84 16.87 21.22
N LYS A 663 -32.92 16.68 20.45
CA LYS A 663 -32.86 16.53 19.00
C LYS A 663 -31.96 17.61 18.39
N LEU A 664 -30.93 17.22 17.64
CA LEU A 664 -30.03 18.18 17.00
C LEU A 664 -30.78 18.86 15.84
N ASN A 665 -30.60 20.18 15.71
CA ASN A 665 -30.97 20.88 14.49
C ASN A 665 -29.89 20.58 13.45
N THR A 666 -30.17 19.64 12.55
CA THR A 666 -29.24 19.22 11.51
C THR A 666 -28.81 20.39 10.64
N THR A 667 -27.54 20.36 10.19
CA THR A 667 -26.95 21.42 9.37
C THR A 667 -26.28 20.75 8.20
N ARG A 668 -26.63 21.18 6.98
CA ARG A 668 -25.98 20.70 5.76
C ARG A 668 -24.49 21.08 5.84
N PRO A 669 -23.57 20.17 5.51
CA PRO A 669 -22.15 20.51 5.48
C PRO A 669 -21.86 21.70 4.56
N ASN A 670 -20.90 22.55 4.96
CA ASN A 670 -20.62 23.82 4.29
C ASN A 670 -19.41 23.80 3.33
N TYR A 671 -18.71 22.68 3.26
CA TYR A 671 -17.62 22.44 2.32
C TYR A 671 -18.15 21.77 1.06
N THR A 672 -17.43 21.91 -0.06
CA THR A 672 -17.72 21.20 -1.30
C THR A 672 -16.72 20.05 -1.45
N SER A 673 -15.57 20.29 -2.03
CA SER A 673 -14.60 19.24 -2.34
C SER A 673 -13.55 19.03 -1.26
N ASN A 674 -13.07 17.80 -1.14
CA ASN A 674 -12.07 17.41 -0.14
C ASN A 674 -11.00 16.49 -0.72
N VAL A 675 -9.76 16.68 -0.26
CA VAL A 675 -8.57 15.95 -0.73
C VAL A 675 -7.85 15.37 0.48
N TYR A 676 -7.68 14.05 0.47
CA TYR A 676 -7.06 13.26 1.53
C TYR A 676 -5.73 12.69 1.04
N GLY A 677 -4.65 13.44 1.24
CA GLY A 677 -3.32 13.13 0.72
C GLY A 677 -2.69 11.87 1.28
N ASP A 678 -2.83 11.62 2.59
CA ASP A 678 -2.27 10.44 3.25
C ASP A 678 -3.07 9.17 2.88
N SER A 679 -4.37 9.34 2.66
CA SER A 679 -5.25 8.26 2.20
C SER A 679 -5.27 8.07 0.69
N GLY A 680 -4.77 9.02 -0.09
CA GLY A 680 -4.81 8.95 -1.55
C GLY A 680 -6.20 9.06 -2.16
N MET A 681 -7.13 9.75 -1.48
CA MET A 681 -8.55 9.80 -1.87
C MET A 681 -8.99 11.24 -2.13
N VAL A 682 -9.89 11.43 -3.10
CA VAL A 682 -10.48 12.74 -3.39
C VAL A 682 -11.97 12.62 -3.60
N PHE A 683 -12.71 13.61 -3.11
CA PHE A 683 -14.15 13.76 -3.28
C PHE A 683 -14.42 15.15 -3.84
N LEU A 684 -14.71 15.23 -5.14
CA LEU A 684 -15.06 16.47 -5.84
C LEU A 684 -16.57 16.60 -5.89
N ARG A 685 -17.14 17.74 -5.49
CA ARG A 685 -18.58 17.95 -5.55
C ARG A 685 -18.97 19.39 -5.80
N SER A 686 -20.09 19.55 -6.49
CA SER A 686 -20.74 20.86 -6.68
C SER A 686 -21.37 21.36 -5.38
N ASP A 687 -22.15 20.51 -4.73
CA ASP A 687 -22.75 20.79 -3.42
C ASP A 687 -23.19 19.50 -2.69
N TYR A 688 -24.02 19.64 -1.66
CA TYR A 688 -24.61 18.54 -0.86
C TYR A 688 -26.07 18.21 -1.22
N SER A 689 -26.57 18.58 -2.40
CA SER A 689 -27.95 18.29 -2.82
C SER A 689 -28.01 16.87 -3.38
N GLN A 690 -29.20 16.27 -3.47
CA GLN A 690 -29.34 14.95 -4.08
C GLN A 690 -29.07 14.98 -5.60
N ASP A 691 -29.19 16.16 -6.23
CA ASP A 691 -28.88 16.38 -7.64
C ASP A 691 -27.41 16.74 -7.91
N ALA A 692 -26.59 16.86 -6.85
CA ALA A 692 -25.21 17.29 -6.96
C ALA A 692 -24.39 16.42 -7.91
N LEU A 693 -23.50 17.07 -8.66
CA LEU A 693 -22.37 16.40 -9.29
C LEU A 693 -21.38 16.01 -8.20
N PHE A 694 -21.01 14.74 -8.15
CA PHE A 694 -20.06 14.18 -7.19
C PHE A 694 -19.16 13.15 -7.88
N LEU A 695 -17.85 13.34 -7.79
CA LEU A 695 -16.84 12.41 -8.28
C LEU A 695 -15.91 12.01 -7.14
N SER A 696 -15.71 10.72 -6.94
CA SER A 696 -14.70 10.19 -6.03
C SER A 696 -13.54 9.59 -6.82
N LEU A 697 -12.30 9.77 -6.35
CA LEU A 697 -11.07 9.24 -6.97
C LEU A 697 -10.24 8.52 -5.91
N SER A 698 -9.66 7.38 -6.29
CA SER A 698 -8.73 6.59 -5.48
C SER A 698 -7.35 6.50 -6.15
N CYS A 699 -6.28 6.82 -5.42
CA CYS A 699 -4.88 6.66 -5.80
C CYS A 699 -4.01 6.59 -4.54
N LYS A 700 -3.96 5.42 -3.90
CA LYS A 700 -3.34 5.13 -2.61
C LYS A 700 -1.85 4.86 -2.77
N HIS A 701 -1.02 5.35 -1.86
CA HIS A 701 0.44 5.17 -1.90
C HIS A 701 0.99 4.22 -0.82
N PHE A 702 0.10 3.43 -0.22
CA PHE A 702 0.38 2.55 0.90
C PHE A 702 -0.16 1.13 0.67
N PRO A 703 0.41 0.09 1.29
CA PRO A 703 -0.12 -1.28 1.21
C PRO A 703 -1.51 -1.36 1.86
N GLN A 704 -2.41 -2.23 1.41
CA GLN A 704 -3.79 -2.33 1.89
C GLN A 704 -4.09 -3.76 2.38
N SER A 705 -5.05 -3.94 3.30
CA SER A 705 -5.51 -5.28 3.78
C SER A 705 -6.43 -5.96 2.78
N HIS A 706 -7.31 -5.16 2.17
CA HIS A 706 -8.35 -5.56 1.23
C HIS A 706 -8.09 -4.89 -0.14
N PRO A 707 -6.90 -5.07 -0.74
CA PRO A 707 -6.49 -4.31 -1.91
C PRO A 707 -7.33 -4.67 -3.13
N HIS A 708 -7.73 -3.64 -3.86
CA HIS A 708 -8.11 -3.75 -5.27
C HIS A 708 -7.01 -3.13 -6.12
N TYR A 709 -6.91 -3.55 -7.38
CA TYR A 709 -6.00 -2.98 -8.37
C TYR A 709 -6.66 -1.79 -9.08
N ASP A 710 -7.18 -0.86 -8.27
CA ASP A 710 -8.08 0.23 -8.65
C ASP A 710 -7.43 1.62 -8.59
N GLU A 711 -6.10 1.69 -8.67
CA GLU A 711 -5.40 2.97 -8.57
C GLU A 711 -5.70 3.87 -9.77
N ASN A 712 -5.87 5.16 -9.51
CA ASN A 712 -6.46 6.16 -10.41
C ASN A 712 -7.91 5.87 -10.85
N SER A 713 -8.64 4.91 -10.25
CA SER A 713 -10.06 4.69 -10.52
C SER A 713 -10.93 5.79 -9.93
N PHE A 714 -12.09 6.04 -10.54
CA PHE A 714 -13.06 7.01 -10.08
C PHE A 714 -14.51 6.50 -10.17
N GLU A 715 -15.42 7.17 -9.47
CA GLU A 715 -16.87 7.00 -9.60
C GLU A 715 -17.54 8.36 -9.83
N LEU A 716 -18.72 8.37 -10.44
CA LEU A 716 -19.43 9.60 -10.78
C LEU A 716 -20.93 9.49 -10.50
N TRP A 717 -21.46 10.47 -9.79
CA TRP A 717 -22.86 10.73 -9.54
C TRP A 717 -23.27 12.09 -10.11
N ALA A 718 -24.49 12.20 -10.63
CA ALA A 718 -25.10 13.47 -11.00
C ALA A 718 -26.62 13.34 -11.09
N TYR A 719 -27.34 14.41 -10.75
CA TYR A 719 -28.80 14.53 -10.96
C TYR A 719 -29.60 13.33 -10.38
N GLY A 720 -29.21 12.88 -9.19
CA GLY A 720 -29.85 11.75 -8.52
C GLY A 720 -29.57 10.38 -9.14
N ALA A 721 -28.55 10.22 -10.00
CA ALA A 721 -28.17 8.95 -10.60
C ALA A 721 -26.69 8.59 -10.32
N TRP A 722 -26.44 7.30 -10.09
CA TRP A 722 -25.08 6.73 -10.08
C TRP A 722 -24.70 6.44 -11.54
N LEU A 723 -23.83 7.23 -12.14
CA LEU A 723 -23.52 7.13 -13.56
C LEU A 723 -22.36 6.18 -13.82
N ILE A 724 -21.26 6.35 -13.08
CA ILE A 724 -20.04 5.54 -13.17
C ILE A 724 -19.75 4.94 -11.80
N HIS A 725 -19.46 3.64 -11.75
CA HIS A 725 -19.28 2.91 -10.50
C HIS A 725 -18.11 1.92 -10.58
N ASN A 726 -17.53 1.57 -9.44
CA ASN A 726 -16.68 0.39 -9.29
C ASN A 726 -17.55 -0.84 -8.96
N PRO A 727 -16.99 -2.07 -9.00
CA PRO A 727 -17.80 -3.29 -8.96
C PRO A 727 -18.29 -3.64 -7.55
N GLY A 728 -17.75 -3.05 -6.48
CA GLY A 728 -18.12 -3.40 -5.10
C GLY A 728 -17.63 -4.77 -4.66
N TYR A 729 -18.33 -5.40 -3.71
CA TYR A 729 -17.83 -6.58 -3.01
C TYR A 729 -18.87 -7.72 -2.91
N PRO A 730 -18.70 -8.83 -3.68
CA PRO A 730 -19.60 -9.98 -3.61
C PRO A 730 -19.36 -10.86 -2.38
N GLY A 731 -18.26 -10.65 -1.66
CA GLY A 731 -17.80 -11.48 -0.56
C GLY A 731 -16.58 -12.32 -0.89
N TRP A 732 -15.68 -12.49 0.08
CA TRP A 732 -14.49 -13.32 -0.04
C TRP A 732 -14.83 -14.77 -0.42
N GLY A 733 -14.08 -15.32 -1.36
CA GLY A 733 -14.27 -16.69 -1.88
C GLY A 733 -15.59 -16.90 -2.63
N LYS A 734 -16.31 -15.81 -2.97
CA LYS A 734 -17.52 -15.89 -3.80
C LYS A 734 -17.17 -15.68 -5.27
N THR A 735 -17.99 -16.27 -6.14
CA THR A 735 -17.85 -16.09 -7.59
C THR A 735 -17.88 -14.61 -7.96
N GLY A 736 -16.90 -14.19 -8.76
CA GLY A 736 -16.73 -12.81 -9.19
C GLY A 736 -15.80 -11.99 -8.30
N HIS A 737 -15.36 -12.50 -7.14
CA HIS A 737 -14.41 -11.80 -6.28
C HIS A 737 -13.11 -11.46 -7.02
N ASP A 738 -12.52 -12.42 -7.73
CA ASP A 738 -11.27 -12.19 -8.50
C ASP A 738 -11.42 -11.13 -9.59
N TYR A 739 -12.62 -10.98 -10.15
CA TYR A 739 -12.91 -9.92 -11.11
C TYR A 739 -12.99 -8.57 -10.40
N VAL A 740 -13.72 -8.47 -9.28
CA VAL A 740 -13.93 -7.15 -8.64
C VAL A 740 -12.62 -6.52 -8.14
N ILE A 741 -11.64 -7.34 -7.76
CA ILE A 741 -10.32 -6.85 -7.33
C ILE A 741 -9.42 -6.43 -8.49
N SER A 742 -9.77 -6.76 -9.75
CA SER A 742 -8.89 -6.59 -10.90
C SER A 742 -8.94 -5.17 -11.49
N THR A 743 -7.87 -4.76 -12.17
CA THR A 743 -7.83 -3.45 -12.85
C THR A 743 -8.87 -3.32 -13.95
N GLU A 744 -9.22 -4.42 -14.61
CA GLU A 744 -10.25 -4.43 -15.64
C GLU A 744 -11.63 -4.08 -15.09
N ALA A 745 -11.91 -4.36 -13.82
CA ALA A 745 -13.17 -3.99 -13.18
C ALA A 745 -13.21 -2.53 -12.69
N ALA A 746 -12.09 -1.80 -12.74
CA ALA A 746 -11.98 -0.43 -12.28
C ALA A 746 -12.08 0.60 -13.44
N ASN A 747 -12.41 1.85 -13.13
CA ASN A 747 -12.53 2.96 -14.08
C ASN A 747 -11.16 3.62 -14.35
N THR A 748 -10.23 2.83 -14.88
CA THR A 748 -8.82 3.19 -15.04
C THR A 748 -8.26 2.71 -16.40
N LEU A 749 -6.94 2.58 -16.55
CA LEU A 749 -6.31 2.12 -17.79
C LEU A 749 -5.86 0.66 -17.70
N LEU A 750 -5.87 -0.04 -18.84
CA LEU A 750 -5.02 -1.22 -19.05
C LEU A 750 -3.87 -0.83 -19.99
N ILE A 751 -2.65 -1.22 -19.64
CA ILE A 751 -1.45 -0.88 -20.42
C ILE A 751 -0.95 -2.15 -21.06
N ASN A 752 -0.93 -2.20 -22.40
CA ASN A 752 -0.67 -3.43 -23.14
C ASN A 752 -1.62 -4.58 -22.78
N TYR A 753 -2.88 -4.27 -22.48
CA TYR A 753 -3.88 -5.24 -22.00
C TYR A 753 -3.56 -5.86 -20.63
N GLU A 754 -2.54 -5.34 -19.92
CA GLU A 754 -2.13 -5.81 -18.61
C GLU A 754 -2.72 -4.92 -17.50
N GLU A 755 -2.95 -5.56 -16.34
CA GLU A 755 -3.46 -4.96 -15.12
C GLU A 755 -2.36 -4.23 -14.33
N GLN A 756 -2.75 -3.58 -13.24
CA GLN A 756 -1.81 -3.13 -12.23
C GLN A 756 -1.19 -4.35 -11.54
N LEU A 757 0.11 -4.25 -11.22
CA LEU A 757 0.93 -5.32 -10.69
C LEU A 757 1.36 -5.07 -9.23
N ALA A 758 0.96 -3.93 -8.66
CA ALA A 758 1.25 -3.54 -7.29
C ALA A 758 0.02 -2.89 -6.64
N GLU A 759 -0.21 -3.21 -5.38
CA GLU A 759 -1.33 -2.75 -4.54
C GLU A 759 -1.21 -1.28 -4.09
N LYS A 760 -0.20 -0.55 -4.60
CA LYS A 760 0.02 0.85 -4.26
C LYS A 760 0.59 1.63 -5.44
N ALA A 761 0.11 2.86 -5.56
CA ALA A 761 0.54 3.86 -6.51
C ALA A 761 1.58 4.82 -5.91
N SER A 762 1.88 5.89 -6.66
CA SER A 762 2.70 7.00 -6.18
C SER A 762 1.89 8.04 -5.40
N GLY A 763 0.56 7.96 -5.42
CA GLY A 763 -0.35 8.81 -4.67
C GLY A 763 -0.77 10.10 -5.38
N LEU A 764 -1.49 10.96 -4.65
CA LEU A 764 -1.82 12.31 -5.08
C LEU A 764 -0.57 13.20 -5.10
N LYS A 765 -0.43 14.02 -6.14
CA LYS A 765 0.77 14.85 -6.39
C LYS A 765 0.50 16.34 -6.23
N SER A 766 -0.67 16.80 -6.63
CA SER A 766 -1.08 18.19 -6.47
C SER A 766 -2.61 18.33 -6.52
N SER A 767 -3.09 19.44 -5.98
CA SER A 767 -4.50 19.81 -6.00
C SER A 767 -4.65 21.33 -6.00
N ILE A 768 -5.67 21.83 -6.69
CA ILE A 768 -6.19 23.19 -6.51
C ILE A 768 -7.70 23.07 -6.41
N LEU A 769 -8.28 23.55 -5.32
CA LEU A 769 -9.72 23.67 -5.14
C LEU A 769 -10.12 25.13 -5.27
N SER A 770 -11.21 25.42 -5.97
CA SER A 770 -11.80 26.76 -6.13
C SER A 770 -13.32 26.62 -6.29
N PRO A 771 -14.13 27.63 -5.94
CA PRO A 771 -15.58 27.63 -6.20
C PRO A 771 -15.99 27.45 -7.67
N TYR A 772 -15.07 27.67 -8.62
CA TYR A 772 -15.36 27.63 -10.06
C TYR A 772 -14.69 26.45 -10.78
N PHE A 773 -13.53 26.03 -10.26
CA PHE A 773 -12.61 25.17 -10.97
C PHE A 773 -11.77 24.37 -9.98
N GLU A 774 -11.71 23.06 -10.16
CA GLU A 774 -10.84 22.21 -9.36
C GLU A 774 -9.95 21.39 -10.26
N ILE A 775 -8.72 21.13 -9.82
CA ILE A 775 -7.82 20.20 -10.49
C ILE A 775 -7.12 19.31 -9.47
N ILE A 776 -7.05 18.03 -9.80
CA ILE A 776 -6.35 17.00 -9.03
C ILE A 776 -5.34 16.30 -9.94
N GLU A 777 -4.15 16.04 -9.43
CA GLU A 777 -3.11 15.24 -10.08
C GLU A 777 -2.85 13.98 -9.24
N ALA A 778 -3.01 12.80 -9.84
CA ALA A 778 -2.84 11.50 -9.19
C ALA A 778 -1.98 10.56 -10.05
N ASP A 779 -0.98 9.90 -9.45
CA ASP A 779 0.05 9.17 -10.18
C ASP A 779 0.04 7.68 -9.84
N ALA A 780 -0.40 6.86 -10.80
CA ALA A 780 -0.45 5.41 -10.73
C ALA A 780 0.75 4.74 -11.44
N THR A 781 1.80 5.48 -11.81
CA THR A 781 3.03 4.96 -12.47
C THR A 781 3.53 3.68 -11.83
N ARG A 782 3.63 3.72 -10.49
CA ARG A 782 4.14 2.62 -9.68
C ARG A 782 3.23 1.38 -9.69
N ALA A 783 1.91 1.56 -9.76
CA ALA A 783 0.95 0.47 -9.69
C ALA A 783 1.11 -0.51 -10.88
N TYR A 784 1.56 -0.04 -12.05
CA TYR A 784 1.78 -0.86 -13.25
C TYR A 784 3.18 -1.47 -13.36
N ASN A 785 4.03 -1.26 -12.35
CA ASN A 785 5.35 -1.85 -12.31
C ASN A 785 5.32 -3.05 -11.37
N SER A 786 5.83 -4.18 -11.85
CA SER A 786 6.04 -5.33 -10.98
C SER A 786 6.96 -4.93 -9.81
N PRO A 787 6.69 -5.38 -8.57
CA PRO A 787 7.59 -5.15 -7.43
C PRO A 787 9.03 -5.64 -7.68
N GLY A 788 9.19 -6.60 -8.60
CA GLY A 788 10.48 -7.12 -9.01
C GLY A 788 11.18 -6.40 -10.15
N SER A 789 10.51 -5.41 -10.74
CA SER A 789 11.02 -4.67 -11.88
C SER A 789 12.26 -3.86 -11.48
N MET A 790 13.03 -3.40 -12.46
CA MET A 790 14.23 -2.60 -12.18
C MET A 790 13.90 -1.26 -11.52
N ALA A 791 12.70 -0.71 -11.75
CA ALA A 791 12.23 0.52 -11.15
C ALA A 791 11.96 0.36 -9.63
N GLU A 792 11.37 -0.78 -9.24
CA GLU A 792 10.96 -1.04 -7.85
C GLU A 792 12.04 -1.78 -7.04
N SER A 793 12.84 -2.62 -7.69
CA SER A 793 13.85 -3.46 -7.06
C SER A 793 15.13 -3.50 -7.88
N LEU A 794 15.98 -2.49 -7.69
CA LEU A 794 17.23 -2.34 -8.43
C LEU A 794 18.30 -3.39 -8.07
N HIS A 795 18.25 -3.97 -6.86
CA HIS A 795 19.30 -4.82 -6.31
C HIS A 795 19.61 -6.09 -7.13
N PRO A 796 18.63 -6.88 -7.62
CA PRO A 796 18.90 -8.07 -8.43
C PRO A 796 19.59 -7.70 -9.74
N TYR A 797 19.24 -6.56 -10.34
CA TYR A 797 19.85 -6.04 -11.55
C TYR A 797 21.28 -5.56 -11.31
N ILE A 798 21.55 -4.88 -10.19
CA ILE A 798 22.92 -4.56 -9.77
C ILE A 798 23.75 -5.84 -9.64
N LEU A 799 23.22 -6.91 -9.05
CA LEU A 799 23.93 -8.18 -8.91
C LEU A 799 24.25 -8.81 -10.28
N MET A 800 23.34 -8.74 -11.24
CA MET A 800 23.57 -9.17 -12.62
C MET A 800 24.64 -8.33 -13.33
N ILE A 801 24.63 -7.00 -13.14
CA ILE A 801 25.64 -6.08 -13.69
C ILE A 801 27.02 -6.36 -13.09
N ILE A 802 27.10 -6.54 -11.77
CA ILE A 802 28.33 -6.94 -11.07
C ILE A 802 28.84 -8.27 -11.64
N THR A 803 27.95 -9.23 -11.89
CA THR A 803 28.32 -10.51 -12.50
C THR A 803 28.96 -10.33 -13.89
N PHE A 804 28.40 -9.48 -14.75
CA PHE A 804 29.03 -9.15 -16.03
C PHE A 804 30.42 -8.51 -15.84
N ALA A 805 30.56 -7.55 -14.93
CA ALA A 805 31.82 -6.89 -14.64
C ALA A 805 32.89 -7.88 -14.13
N LEU A 806 32.51 -8.81 -13.25
CA LEU A 806 33.40 -9.85 -12.73
C LEU A 806 33.86 -10.82 -13.83
N LEU A 807 32.96 -11.27 -14.71
CA LEU A 807 33.31 -12.14 -15.85
C LEU A 807 34.24 -11.43 -16.84
N GLY A 808 33.95 -10.16 -17.17
CA GLY A 808 34.81 -9.34 -18.03
C GLY A 808 36.20 -9.11 -17.44
N ALA A 809 36.27 -8.74 -16.16
CA ALA A 809 37.53 -8.57 -15.44
C ALA A 809 38.32 -9.88 -15.35
N SER A 810 37.63 -11.01 -15.14
CA SER A 810 38.26 -12.33 -15.12
C SER A 810 38.91 -12.67 -16.47
N ALA A 811 38.18 -12.50 -17.57
CA ALA A 811 38.70 -12.72 -18.91
C ALA A 811 39.93 -11.85 -19.19
N PHE A 812 39.87 -10.56 -18.84
CA PHE A 812 40.99 -9.63 -19.00
C PHE A 812 42.22 -10.05 -18.17
N LEU A 813 42.02 -10.34 -16.87
CA LEU A 813 43.10 -10.76 -15.97
C LEU A 813 43.77 -12.05 -16.44
N TYR A 814 42.97 -13.02 -16.90
CA TYR A 814 43.47 -14.27 -17.47
C TYR A 814 44.28 -14.03 -18.75
N LEU A 815 43.74 -13.30 -19.73
CA LEU A 815 44.43 -13.01 -21.00
C LEU A 815 45.72 -12.23 -20.77
N HIS A 816 45.70 -11.23 -19.86
CA HIS A 816 46.90 -10.47 -19.50
C HIS A 816 47.94 -11.36 -18.81
N ALA A 817 47.55 -12.11 -17.78
CA ALA A 817 48.46 -12.98 -17.04
C ALA A 817 49.15 -13.95 -18.02
N ARG A 818 48.36 -14.53 -18.92
CA ARG A 818 48.84 -15.43 -19.94
C ARG A 818 49.80 -14.76 -20.92
N TYR A 819 49.45 -13.62 -21.51
CA TYR A 819 50.35 -12.90 -22.42
C TYR A 819 51.69 -12.62 -21.75
N SER A 820 51.67 -12.17 -20.48
CA SER A 820 52.87 -11.92 -19.69
C SER A 820 53.69 -13.19 -19.45
N ILE A 821 53.05 -14.31 -19.11
CA ILE A 821 53.70 -15.61 -18.91
C ILE A 821 54.33 -16.12 -20.23
N GLN A 822 53.58 -16.10 -21.33
CA GLN A 822 54.06 -16.56 -22.64
C GLN A 822 55.24 -15.73 -23.16
N LYS A 823 55.16 -14.39 -23.03
CA LYS A 823 56.26 -13.49 -23.37
C LYS A 823 57.53 -13.82 -22.59
N ARG A 824 57.38 -14.12 -21.29
CA ARG A 824 58.51 -14.49 -20.42
C ARG A 824 59.09 -15.86 -20.71
N LEU A 825 58.25 -16.85 -21.01
CA LEU A 825 58.70 -18.18 -21.42
C LEU A 825 59.48 -18.12 -22.72
N ALA A 826 59.00 -17.33 -23.70
CA ALA A 826 59.71 -17.09 -24.96
C ALA A 826 61.06 -16.37 -24.74
N SER A 827 61.11 -15.36 -23.86
CA SER A 827 62.37 -14.67 -23.55
C SER A 827 63.39 -15.56 -22.82
N ASN A 828 62.91 -16.42 -21.92
CA ASN A 828 63.77 -17.35 -21.17
C ASN A 828 64.30 -18.48 -22.08
N GLN A 829 63.50 -18.94 -23.05
CA GLN A 829 63.97 -19.89 -24.07
C GLN A 829 65.03 -19.26 -24.99
N ALA A 830 64.92 -17.95 -25.27
CA ALA A 830 65.95 -17.21 -26.02
C ALA A 830 67.23 -16.94 -25.22
N GLN A 831 67.20 -17.04 -23.88
CA GLN A 831 68.33 -16.77 -22.97
C GLN A 831 68.90 -18.02 -22.28
N GLN A 832 68.44 -19.23 -22.62
CA GLN A 832 68.95 -20.47 -22.04
C GLN A 832 70.33 -20.84 -22.61
N ASP A 833 71.38 -20.28 -22.02
CA ASP A 833 72.67 -20.95 -21.86
C ASP A 833 72.49 -22.06 -20.80
N PRO A 834 72.55 -23.36 -21.18
CA PRO A 834 72.30 -24.48 -20.28
C PRO A 834 73.24 -24.53 -19.07
N SER A 835 74.33 -23.75 -19.07
CA SER A 835 75.36 -23.78 -18.03
C SER A 835 75.08 -22.92 -16.80
N LYS A 836 74.10 -21.99 -16.84
CA LYS A 836 73.84 -21.02 -15.75
C LYS A 836 72.62 -21.31 -14.88
N LEU A 837 71.84 -22.34 -15.17
CA LEU A 837 70.72 -22.79 -14.33
C LEU A 837 71.15 -23.84 -13.29
N LYS A 838 72.20 -23.54 -12.52
CA LYS A 838 72.37 -24.15 -11.20
C LYS A 838 71.45 -23.41 -10.23
N LEU A 839 70.18 -23.83 -10.20
CA LEU A 839 69.32 -23.58 -9.07
C LEU A 839 70.05 -24.11 -7.84
N ASN A 840 70.50 -23.20 -6.97
CA ASN A 840 71.04 -23.55 -5.67
C ASN A 840 69.97 -24.38 -4.95
N PRO A 841 70.14 -25.71 -4.77
CA PRO A 841 69.26 -26.43 -3.88
C PRO A 841 69.49 -25.78 -2.53
N ALA A 842 68.41 -25.27 -1.91
CA ALA A 842 68.44 -24.79 -0.56
C ALA A 842 68.88 -25.95 0.36
N LYS A 843 70.21 -26.10 0.53
CA LYS A 843 70.85 -26.84 1.60
C LYS A 843 70.66 -26.01 2.87
N ASN A 844 69.48 -26.17 3.47
CA ASN A 844 69.29 -26.08 4.91
C ASN A 844 68.23 -27.13 5.24
N LYS A 845 68.64 -28.39 5.16
CA LYS A 845 67.97 -29.53 5.77
C LYS A 845 68.79 -29.94 6.97
N GLY A 846 68.13 -30.03 8.12
CA GLY A 846 68.67 -30.67 9.31
C GLY A 846 69.20 -29.67 10.33
N GLU A 847 68.29 -29.04 11.06
CA GLU A 847 68.24 -29.09 12.52
C GLU A 847 67.29 -28.00 13.02
N GLN A 848 66.54 -28.33 14.07
CA GLN A 848 65.42 -27.56 14.65
C GLN A 848 64.08 -27.66 13.92
N ALA A 849 63.63 -28.89 13.68
CA ALA A 849 62.23 -29.21 13.96
C ALA A 849 62.05 -29.37 15.49
N LYS A 850 62.29 -28.28 16.24
CA LYS A 850 61.78 -28.20 17.62
C LYS A 850 60.30 -27.92 17.52
N GLU A 851 59.53 -28.67 18.29
CA GLU A 851 58.09 -28.52 18.53
C GLU A 851 57.60 -27.12 18.17
N TYR A 852 56.99 -26.99 16.99
CA TYR A 852 56.41 -25.73 16.56
C TYR A 852 55.18 -25.53 17.42
N ALA A 853 55.36 -24.87 18.56
CA ALA A 853 54.29 -24.66 19.52
C ALA A 853 53.11 -24.00 18.80
N TYR A 854 51.92 -24.50 19.10
CA TYR A 854 50.67 -24.12 18.44
C TYR A 854 50.43 -22.58 18.39
N LEU A 855 50.94 -21.84 19.38
CA LEU A 855 50.97 -20.37 19.42
C LEU A 855 51.78 -19.74 18.28
N HIS A 856 52.91 -20.31 17.88
CA HIS A 856 53.70 -19.85 16.73
C HIS A 856 53.01 -20.14 15.40
N PHE A 857 52.28 -21.26 15.30
CA PHE A 857 51.46 -21.55 14.13
C PHE A 857 50.35 -20.51 13.97
N LEU A 858 49.58 -20.20 15.03
CA LEU A 858 48.53 -19.17 14.98
C LEU A 858 49.10 -17.78 14.69
N ARG A 859 50.20 -17.39 15.34
CA ARG A 859 50.88 -16.12 15.08
C ARG A 859 51.32 -16.00 13.62
N ASP A 860 51.97 -17.02 13.07
CA ASP A 860 52.41 -17.03 11.67
C ASP A 860 51.25 -17.04 10.70
N ALA A 861 50.17 -17.72 11.08
CA ALA A 861 48.94 -17.75 10.33
C ALA A 861 48.41 -16.30 10.18
N PHE A 862 48.16 -15.57 11.27
CA PHE A 862 47.53 -14.25 11.21
C PHE A 862 48.50 -13.12 10.80
N ILE A 863 49.80 -13.22 11.11
CA ILE A 863 50.78 -12.14 10.91
C ILE A 863 51.62 -12.33 9.63
N SER A 864 51.88 -13.56 9.18
CA SER A 864 52.73 -13.82 8.01
C SER A 864 52.24 -15.00 7.15
N PRO A 865 51.10 -14.85 6.43
CA PRO A 865 50.45 -15.92 5.67
C PRO A 865 51.38 -16.60 4.66
N ILE A 866 52.26 -15.82 4.03
CA ILE A 866 53.26 -16.29 3.05
C ILE A 866 54.29 -17.21 3.71
N SER A 867 54.71 -16.91 4.94
CA SER A 867 55.69 -17.72 5.69
C SER A 867 55.10 -19.06 6.11
N LEU A 868 53.84 -19.07 6.55
CA LEU A 868 53.12 -20.30 6.87
C LEU A 868 52.95 -21.19 5.63
N GLN A 869 52.57 -20.59 4.50
CA GLN A 869 52.34 -21.30 3.26
C GLN A 869 53.64 -21.90 2.69
N LYS A 870 54.75 -21.16 2.79
CA LYS A 870 56.09 -21.64 2.43
C LYS A 870 56.46 -22.91 3.23
N ARG A 871 56.13 -22.97 4.52
CA ARG A 871 56.40 -24.15 5.36
C ARG A 871 55.49 -25.34 5.01
N ILE A 872 54.19 -25.10 4.78
CA ILE A 872 53.23 -26.15 4.41
C ILE A 872 53.53 -26.77 3.04
N LEU A 873 54.07 -25.99 2.10
CA LEU A 873 54.44 -26.48 0.77
C LEU A 873 55.79 -27.22 0.74
N LEU A 874 56.66 -26.99 1.72
CA LEU A 874 58.03 -27.55 1.78
C LEU A 874 58.19 -28.71 2.77
N GLU A 875 57.27 -28.88 3.73
CA GLU A 875 57.31 -29.96 4.73
C GLU A 875 55.99 -30.75 4.73
N ASP A 876 56.05 -32.08 4.91
CA ASP A 876 54.88 -33.00 4.94
C ASP A 876 54.08 -32.86 6.25
N GLN A 877 53.65 -31.63 6.58
CA GLN A 877 52.97 -31.23 7.81
C GLN A 877 51.47 -31.60 7.79
N LYS A 878 51.15 -32.84 7.40
CA LYS A 878 49.77 -33.35 7.35
C LYS A 878 49.05 -33.26 8.70
N ASP A 879 49.78 -33.48 9.80
CA ASP A 879 49.21 -33.47 11.15
C ASP A 879 48.85 -32.06 11.64
N ASN A 880 49.65 -31.04 11.31
CA ASN A 880 49.34 -29.66 11.69
C ASN A 880 48.14 -29.11 10.90
N VAL A 881 47.99 -29.49 9.62
CA VAL A 881 46.79 -29.20 8.83
C VAL A 881 45.55 -29.93 9.39
N LYS A 882 45.70 -31.18 9.86
CA LYS A 882 44.62 -31.94 10.50
C LYS A 882 44.20 -31.32 11.84
N ARG A 883 45.16 -30.89 12.67
CA ARG A 883 44.93 -30.18 13.94
C ARG A 883 44.29 -28.80 13.73
N PHE A 884 44.69 -28.09 12.69
CA PHE A 884 44.07 -26.81 12.31
C PHE A 884 42.63 -27.00 11.84
N LYS A 885 42.34 -28.04 11.04
CA LYS A 885 40.96 -28.40 10.68
C LYS A 885 40.11 -28.77 11.90
N LEU A 886 40.68 -29.47 12.88
CA LEU A 886 40.01 -29.78 14.15
C LEU A 886 39.75 -28.53 14.99
N LEU A 887 40.71 -27.61 15.07
CA LEU A 887 40.53 -26.33 15.75
C LEU A 887 39.42 -25.50 15.09
N VAL A 888 39.48 -25.35 13.77
CA VAL A 888 38.48 -24.64 12.99
C VAL A 888 37.11 -25.28 13.17
N GLY A 889 37.03 -26.61 13.09
CA GLY A 889 35.81 -27.35 13.39
C GLY A 889 35.32 -27.08 14.82
N GLY A 890 36.22 -26.99 15.80
CA GLY A 890 35.91 -26.64 17.18
C GLY A 890 35.41 -25.21 17.35
N ILE A 891 35.99 -24.22 16.66
CA ILE A 891 35.54 -22.82 16.69
C ILE A 891 34.16 -22.69 16.03
N ILE A 892 33.94 -23.35 14.89
CA ILE A 892 32.62 -23.41 14.25
C ILE A 892 31.61 -24.04 15.20
N LEU A 893 31.95 -25.16 15.85
CA LEU A 893 31.10 -25.81 16.83
C LEU A 893 30.82 -24.90 18.04
N LEU A 894 31.79 -24.10 18.48
CA LEU A 894 31.66 -23.19 19.61
C LEU A 894 30.79 -21.97 19.28
N ILE A 895 30.90 -21.43 18.06
CA ILE A 895 29.99 -20.40 17.53
C ILE A 895 28.58 -20.97 17.44
N LEU A 896 28.44 -22.21 16.96
CA LEU A 896 27.18 -22.94 16.88
C LEU A 896 26.56 -23.15 18.27
N PHE A 897 27.35 -23.54 19.26
CA PHE A 897 26.91 -23.66 20.66
C PHE A 897 26.53 -22.30 21.26
N PHE A 898 27.32 -21.25 21.06
CA PHE A 898 27.00 -19.90 21.55
C PHE A 898 25.68 -19.39 20.95
N PHE A 899 25.43 -19.69 19.68
CA PHE A 899 24.18 -19.33 19.00
C PHE A 899 23.00 -20.18 19.49
N VAL A 900 23.18 -21.49 19.67
CA VAL A 900 22.17 -22.37 20.31
C VAL A 900 21.85 -21.89 21.73
N PHE A 901 22.83 -21.42 22.50
CA PHE A 901 22.60 -20.88 23.85
C PHE A 901 21.89 -19.51 23.84
N ASN A 902 22.17 -18.63 22.87
CA ASN A 902 21.40 -17.39 22.69
C ASN A 902 19.98 -17.68 22.20
N LEU A 903 19.80 -18.66 21.32
CA LEU A 903 18.49 -19.17 20.93
C LEU A 903 17.72 -19.74 22.13
N VAL A 904 18.38 -20.47 23.04
CA VAL A 904 17.77 -20.94 24.30
C VAL A 904 17.39 -19.78 25.22
N LYS A 905 18.12 -18.66 25.23
CA LYS A 905 17.74 -17.44 25.96
C LYS A 905 16.54 -16.73 25.32
N ILE A 906 16.47 -16.67 24.00
CA ILE A 906 15.31 -16.16 23.26
C ILE A 906 14.09 -17.09 23.50
N PHE A 907 14.32 -18.41 23.50
CA PHE A 907 13.35 -19.43 23.88
C PHE A 907 12.83 -19.21 25.30
N ASN A 908 13.72 -18.97 26.29
CA ASN A 908 13.31 -18.76 27.68
C ASN A 908 12.67 -17.39 27.93
N PHE A 909 12.97 -16.37 27.11
CA PHE A 909 12.33 -15.06 27.19
C PHE A 909 10.90 -15.10 26.67
N HIS A 910 10.62 -15.86 25.59
CA HIS A 910 9.28 -15.99 25.01
C HIS A 910 8.45 -17.18 25.55
N ILE A 911 9.06 -18.22 26.11
CA ILE A 911 8.31 -19.25 26.87
C ILE A 911 7.61 -18.64 28.10
N GLY A 912 8.10 -17.51 28.62
CA GLY A 912 7.39 -16.74 29.64
C GLY A 912 5.99 -16.27 29.22
N GLU A 913 5.75 -16.09 27.92
CA GLU A 913 4.44 -15.72 27.34
C GLU A 913 3.65 -16.95 26.82
N VAL A 914 4.33 -18.02 26.40
CA VAL A 914 3.70 -19.20 25.74
C VAL A 914 3.03 -20.18 26.73
N ILE A 915 3.18 -20.02 28.04
CA ILE A 915 2.61 -20.97 29.03
C ILE A 915 1.05 -20.95 29.08
N LEU A 916 0.36 -20.06 28.37
CA LEU A 916 -1.11 -19.99 28.37
C LEU A 916 -1.84 -20.57 27.12
N THR A 917 -1.15 -21.05 26.09
CA THR A 917 -1.79 -21.55 24.85
C THR A 917 -1.70 -23.07 24.69
N TRP A 918 -2.69 -23.81 25.18
CA TRP A 918 -2.82 -25.27 25.01
C TRP A 918 -3.82 -25.70 23.90
N GLN A 919 -4.16 -24.84 22.95
CA GLN A 919 -5.14 -25.18 21.89
C GLN A 919 -4.69 -25.01 20.42
N LEU A 920 -3.42 -24.68 20.14
CA LEU A 920 -2.85 -24.82 18.78
C LEU A 920 -1.54 -25.63 18.84
N PRO A 921 -1.61 -26.98 18.75
CA PRO A 921 -0.41 -27.83 18.84
C PRO A 921 0.55 -27.67 17.64
N PHE A 922 0.20 -26.87 16.63
CA PHE A 922 0.85 -26.92 15.32
C PHE A 922 1.63 -25.68 14.88
N THR A 923 1.48 -24.51 15.49
CA THR A 923 1.98 -23.26 14.87
C THR A 923 3.28 -22.73 15.48
N THR A 924 3.43 -22.58 16.79
CA THR A 924 4.64 -21.90 17.32
C THR A 924 5.83 -22.86 17.49
N THR A 925 5.68 -23.94 18.24
CA THR A 925 6.80 -24.88 18.50
C THR A 925 7.35 -25.53 17.22
N ASN A 926 6.49 -25.84 16.24
CA ASN A 926 6.91 -26.43 14.98
C ASN A 926 7.56 -25.42 14.04
N VAL A 927 7.10 -24.15 14.01
CA VAL A 927 7.79 -23.10 13.25
C VAL A 927 9.19 -22.87 13.81
N TYR A 928 9.37 -22.87 15.14
CA TYR A 928 10.72 -22.74 15.71
C TYR A 928 11.61 -23.98 15.49
N LEU A 929 11.06 -25.20 15.56
CA LEU A 929 11.80 -26.42 15.19
C LEU A 929 12.14 -26.42 13.69
N LEU A 930 11.25 -25.89 12.85
CA LEU A 930 11.46 -25.69 11.43
C LEU A 930 12.54 -24.63 11.18
N GLU A 931 12.53 -23.50 11.89
CA GLU A 931 13.56 -22.44 11.81
C GLU A 931 14.93 -22.95 12.25
N VAL A 932 15.00 -23.68 13.37
CA VAL A 932 16.24 -24.32 13.86
C VAL A 932 16.70 -25.39 12.87
N GLY A 933 15.77 -26.20 12.35
CA GLY A 933 16.03 -27.22 11.34
C GLY A 933 16.56 -26.59 10.04
N LEU A 934 15.90 -25.54 9.54
CA LEU A 934 16.32 -24.75 8.38
C LEU A 934 17.68 -24.11 8.64
N PHE A 935 17.95 -23.57 9.82
CA PHE A 935 19.24 -22.99 10.15
C PHE A 935 20.37 -24.02 10.10
N VAL A 936 20.16 -25.20 10.70
CA VAL A 936 21.13 -26.30 10.64
C VAL A 936 21.33 -26.76 9.19
N ILE A 937 20.25 -26.88 8.41
CA ILE A 937 20.30 -27.22 6.99
C ILE A 937 21.07 -26.14 6.22
N ILE A 938 20.75 -24.86 6.38
CA ILE A 938 21.41 -23.71 5.74
C ILE A 938 22.89 -23.71 6.10
N LEU A 939 23.25 -23.99 7.35
CA LEU A 939 24.64 -24.07 7.78
C LEU A 939 25.37 -25.26 7.11
N LEU A 940 24.75 -26.45 7.10
CA LEU A 940 25.30 -27.64 6.44
C LEU A 940 25.45 -27.42 4.93
N LEU A 941 24.46 -26.78 4.31
CA LEU A 941 24.49 -26.36 2.91
C LEU A 941 25.57 -25.32 2.67
N THR A 942 25.76 -24.37 3.58
CA THR A 942 26.84 -23.36 3.49
C THR A 942 28.21 -24.04 3.59
N LEU A 943 28.39 -24.99 4.51
CA LEU A 943 29.63 -25.77 4.64
C LEU A 943 29.87 -26.67 3.43
N PHE A 944 28.82 -27.25 2.86
CA PHE A 944 28.90 -28.07 1.65
C PHE A 944 29.19 -27.24 0.40
N ALA A 945 28.49 -26.12 0.23
CA ALA A 945 28.71 -25.13 -0.82
C ALA A 945 30.13 -24.59 -0.74
N TYR A 946 30.61 -24.31 0.47
CA TYR A 946 31.98 -23.92 0.73
C TYR A 946 33.00 -25.01 0.34
N TYR A 947 32.80 -26.26 0.77
CA TYR A 947 33.67 -27.36 0.37
C TYR A 947 33.73 -27.53 -1.17
N THR A 948 32.57 -27.37 -1.81
CA THR A 948 32.41 -27.42 -3.27
C THR A 948 33.11 -26.25 -3.93
N PHE A 949 32.98 -25.03 -3.39
CA PHE A 949 33.69 -23.83 -3.81
C PHE A 949 35.20 -24.04 -3.81
N ILE A 950 35.77 -24.58 -2.73
CA ILE A 950 37.22 -24.85 -2.63
C ILE A 950 37.67 -25.82 -3.74
N ARG A 951 36.88 -26.88 -3.97
CA ARG A 951 37.19 -27.87 -5.01
C ARG A 951 37.10 -27.26 -6.40
N LEU A 952 36.07 -26.47 -6.66
CA LEU A 952 35.87 -25.81 -7.95
C LEU A 952 36.97 -24.78 -8.19
N PHE A 953 37.31 -23.97 -7.19
CA PHE A 953 38.38 -22.97 -7.26
C PHE A 953 39.71 -23.59 -7.59
N ALA A 954 40.08 -24.65 -6.87
CA ALA A 954 41.32 -25.38 -7.12
C ALA A 954 41.36 -25.95 -8.54
N ARG A 955 40.23 -26.44 -9.06
CA ARG A 955 40.10 -26.96 -10.43
C ARG A 955 40.23 -25.85 -11.46
N VAL A 956 39.44 -24.78 -11.36
CA VAL A 956 39.46 -23.64 -12.28
C VAL A 956 40.84 -23.03 -12.32
N CYS A 957 41.43 -22.72 -11.16
CA CYS A 957 42.75 -22.11 -11.11
C CYS A 957 43.85 -23.03 -11.67
N ASN A 958 43.82 -24.34 -11.37
CA ASN A 958 44.77 -25.28 -11.96
C ASN A 958 44.61 -25.36 -13.49
N THR A 959 43.37 -25.32 -14.00
CA THR A 959 43.10 -25.29 -15.44
C THR A 959 43.67 -24.03 -16.08
N LEU A 960 43.42 -22.84 -15.51
CA LEU A 960 43.96 -21.56 -16.00
C LEU A 960 45.50 -21.57 -16.00
N CYS A 961 46.13 -22.03 -14.92
CA CYS A 961 47.59 -22.14 -14.83
C CYS A 961 48.15 -23.12 -15.87
N SER A 962 47.52 -24.29 -16.05
CA SER A 962 47.96 -25.32 -17.02
C SER A 962 47.80 -24.92 -18.48
N ASP A 963 46.96 -23.92 -18.76
CA ASP A 963 46.87 -23.32 -20.09
C ASP A 963 47.92 -22.21 -20.30
N CYS A 964 48.22 -21.43 -19.24
CA CYS A 964 49.25 -20.40 -19.29
C CYS A 964 50.67 -20.97 -19.38
N ASP A 965 50.92 -22.09 -18.72
CA ASP A 965 52.17 -22.86 -18.75
C ASP A 965 51.84 -24.35 -18.93
N SER A 966 52.14 -24.91 -20.10
CA SER A 966 51.88 -26.33 -20.40
C SER A 966 52.70 -27.29 -19.54
N GLN A 967 53.79 -26.82 -18.92
CA GLN A 967 54.60 -27.58 -17.97
C GLN A 967 54.11 -27.44 -16.52
N PHE A 968 53.05 -26.67 -16.29
CA PHE A 968 52.37 -26.65 -15.00
C PHE A 968 51.61 -27.98 -14.84
N GLY A 969 52.30 -28.96 -14.25
CA GLY A 969 51.78 -30.32 -14.04
C GLY A 969 50.51 -30.33 -13.19
N ASP A 970 49.87 -31.50 -13.08
CA ASP A 970 48.64 -31.68 -12.29
C ASP A 970 48.88 -31.46 -10.79
N SER A 971 48.91 -30.19 -10.41
CA SER A 971 49.18 -29.72 -9.05
C SER A 971 47.89 -29.60 -8.25
N ARG A 972 46.77 -30.18 -8.74
CA ARG A 972 45.42 -30.05 -8.14
C ARG A 972 45.42 -30.37 -6.65
N ILE A 973 46.09 -31.44 -6.22
CA ILE A 973 46.12 -31.86 -4.81
C ILE A 973 46.86 -30.84 -3.93
N GLN A 974 47.97 -30.28 -4.42
CA GLN A 974 48.86 -29.41 -3.67
C GLN A 974 48.38 -27.95 -3.66
N LEU A 975 47.80 -27.52 -4.78
CA LEU A 975 47.02 -26.30 -4.85
C LEU A 975 45.80 -26.41 -3.92
N ARG A 976 45.04 -27.51 -3.95
CA ARG A 976 43.92 -27.74 -3.01
C ARG A 976 44.33 -27.67 -1.55
N ALA A 977 45.48 -28.23 -1.18
CA ALA A 977 46.02 -28.12 0.18
C ALA A 977 46.37 -26.67 0.54
N SER A 978 47.03 -25.95 -0.37
CA SER A 978 47.34 -24.51 -0.21
C SER A 978 46.08 -23.65 -0.09
N TYR A 979 45.04 -24.01 -0.85
CA TYR A 979 43.72 -23.38 -0.79
C TYR A 979 43.03 -23.63 0.54
N SER A 980 42.97 -24.88 1.00
CA SER A 980 42.34 -25.21 2.28
C SER A 980 42.95 -24.44 3.46
N VAL A 981 44.24 -24.14 3.41
CA VAL A 981 44.93 -23.31 4.41
C VAL A 981 44.63 -21.83 4.22
N SER A 982 44.67 -21.34 2.97
CA SER A 982 44.40 -19.94 2.65
C SER A 982 42.94 -19.55 2.93
N LEU A 983 42.02 -20.49 2.79
CA LEU A 983 40.59 -20.30 3.04
C LEU A 983 40.21 -20.32 4.51
N ALA A 984 41.07 -20.83 5.39
CA ALA A 984 40.85 -20.62 6.82
C ALA A 984 40.96 -19.14 7.21
N TRP A 985 41.62 -18.31 6.39
CA TRP A 985 41.54 -16.85 6.50
C TRP A 985 40.15 -16.30 6.22
N GLN A 986 39.29 -17.04 5.53
CA GLN A 986 37.91 -16.64 5.27
C GLN A 986 36.94 -17.12 6.36
N LEU A 987 37.37 -17.89 7.37
CA LEU A 987 36.50 -18.30 8.49
C LEU A 987 35.90 -17.14 9.28
N PRO A 988 36.63 -16.04 9.57
CA PRO A 988 36.01 -14.86 10.18
C PRO A 988 34.90 -14.27 9.29
N VAL A 989 35.07 -14.32 7.96
CA VAL A 989 34.04 -13.89 7.00
C VAL A 989 32.82 -14.79 7.09
N PHE A 990 32.99 -16.11 7.21
CA PHE A 990 31.87 -17.04 7.38
C PHE A 990 31.17 -16.87 8.72
N GLY A 991 31.91 -16.69 9.82
CA GLY A 991 31.32 -16.40 11.13
C GLY A 991 30.51 -15.10 11.12
N PHE A 992 31.06 -14.06 10.49
CA PHE A 992 30.37 -12.79 10.30
C PHE A 992 29.16 -12.91 9.37
N ALA A 993 29.29 -13.65 8.27
CA ALA A 993 28.21 -13.91 7.32
C ALA A 993 27.04 -14.68 7.97
N SER A 994 27.35 -15.75 8.71
CA SER A 994 26.32 -16.51 9.43
C SER A 994 25.62 -15.65 10.49
N LEU A 995 26.34 -14.76 11.17
CA LEU A 995 25.75 -13.81 12.11
C LEU A 995 24.81 -12.83 11.40
N LEU A 996 25.26 -12.20 10.31
CA LEU A 996 24.43 -11.27 9.54
C LEU A 996 23.18 -11.96 8.97
N ILE A 997 23.33 -13.11 8.30
CA ILE A 997 22.20 -13.89 7.76
C ILE A 997 21.21 -14.26 8.86
N GLY A 998 21.71 -14.62 10.05
CA GLY A 998 20.87 -14.95 11.19
C GLY A 998 20.12 -13.74 11.77
N LEU A 999 20.73 -12.56 11.77
CA LEU A 999 20.14 -11.33 12.30
C LEU A 999 19.20 -10.63 11.31
N THR A 1000 19.29 -10.92 10.01
CA THR A 1000 18.45 -10.25 9.00
C THR A 1000 17.59 -11.26 8.25
N VAL A 1001 18.17 -12.05 7.35
CA VAL A 1001 17.43 -12.93 6.42
C VAL A 1001 16.54 -13.93 7.15
N LEU A 1002 16.99 -14.51 8.26
CA LEU A 1002 16.15 -15.44 9.05
C LEU A 1002 15.01 -14.72 9.76
N GLN A 1003 15.23 -13.50 10.27
CA GLN A 1003 14.15 -12.72 10.88
C GLN A 1003 13.09 -12.38 9.83
N SER A 1004 13.52 -11.99 8.63
CA SER A 1004 12.62 -11.66 7.53
C SER A 1004 11.94 -12.88 6.93
N LEU A 1005 12.60 -14.04 6.89
CA LEU A 1005 11.96 -15.33 6.57
C LEU A 1005 10.93 -15.72 7.63
N GLY A 1006 11.25 -15.57 8.92
CA GLY A 1006 10.31 -15.83 10.02
C GLY A 1006 9.09 -14.91 9.94
N SER A 1007 9.31 -13.62 9.65
CA SER A 1007 8.24 -12.66 9.37
C SER A 1007 7.43 -13.07 8.15
N PHE A 1008 8.08 -13.42 7.04
CA PHE A 1008 7.41 -13.88 5.83
C PHE A 1008 6.55 -15.12 6.06
N PHE A 1009 7.06 -16.14 6.75
CA PHE A 1009 6.25 -17.32 7.04
C PHE A 1009 5.08 -16.98 7.97
N ARG A 1010 5.32 -16.14 8.97
CA ARG A 1010 4.26 -15.67 9.87
C ARG A 1010 3.15 -14.98 9.07
N THR A 1011 3.50 -14.00 8.24
CA THR A 1011 2.59 -13.27 7.34
C THR A 1011 1.91 -14.20 6.33
N LEU A 1012 2.66 -15.07 5.64
CA LEU A 1012 2.14 -16.04 4.68
C LEU A 1012 1.10 -16.98 5.30
N PHE A 1013 1.17 -17.26 6.60
CA PHE A 1013 0.18 -18.09 7.29
C PHE A 1013 -0.91 -17.29 8.02
N GLN A 1014 -0.72 -15.98 8.24
CA GLN A 1014 -1.64 -15.14 9.01
C GLN A 1014 -2.49 -14.20 8.16
N SER A 1015 -2.00 -13.74 7.01
CA SER A 1015 -2.52 -12.54 6.36
C SER A 1015 -2.45 -12.57 4.83
N VAL A 1016 -2.67 -13.71 4.17
CA VAL A 1016 -2.62 -13.73 2.70
C VAL A 1016 -3.79 -12.93 2.12
N GLY A 1017 -3.60 -11.62 1.95
CA GLY A 1017 -4.50 -10.68 1.29
C GLY A 1017 -4.37 -10.71 -0.24
N GLY A 1018 -3.31 -11.32 -0.78
CA GLY A 1018 -3.11 -11.50 -2.22
C GLY A 1018 -1.73 -12.04 -2.61
N THR A 1019 -1.54 -12.34 -3.90
CA THR A 1019 -0.25 -12.80 -4.44
C THR A 1019 0.81 -11.70 -4.48
N GLY A 1020 0.38 -10.46 -4.73
CA GLY A 1020 1.22 -9.26 -4.82
C GLY A 1020 1.98 -9.01 -3.53
N GLU A 1021 1.27 -9.03 -2.39
CA GLU A 1021 1.86 -8.91 -1.06
C GLU A 1021 2.95 -9.96 -0.79
N VAL A 1022 2.67 -11.25 -1.05
CA VAL A 1022 3.65 -12.34 -0.88
C VAL A 1022 4.90 -12.10 -1.74
N VAL A 1023 4.71 -11.70 -3.00
CA VAL A 1023 5.82 -11.35 -3.91
C VAL A 1023 6.62 -10.17 -3.38
N ASN A 1024 5.97 -9.12 -2.88
CA ASN A 1024 6.63 -7.95 -2.29
C ASN A 1024 7.48 -8.32 -1.06
N TYR A 1025 6.99 -9.20 -0.18
CA TYR A 1025 7.80 -9.70 0.94
C TYR A 1025 9.00 -10.54 0.49
N LEU A 1026 8.85 -11.38 -0.53
CA LEU A 1026 9.99 -12.12 -1.10
C LEU A 1026 11.05 -11.16 -1.64
N PHE A 1027 10.63 -10.07 -2.29
CA PHE A 1027 11.56 -9.03 -2.77
C PHE A 1027 12.20 -8.26 -1.63
N THR A 1028 11.49 -8.02 -0.53
CA THR A 1028 12.05 -7.42 0.69
C THR A 1028 13.13 -8.34 1.28
N ILE A 1029 12.83 -9.63 1.46
CA ILE A 1029 13.81 -10.64 1.90
C ILE A 1029 15.02 -10.67 0.95
N LEU A 1030 14.78 -10.58 -0.36
CA LEU A 1030 15.85 -10.56 -1.35
C LEU A 1030 16.73 -9.31 -1.23
N ASN A 1031 16.13 -8.13 -1.14
CA ASN A 1031 16.85 -6.87 -1.01
C ASN A 1031 17.76 -6.91 0.23
N GLU A 1032 17.23 -7.40 1.35
CA GLU A 1032 18.02 -7.61 2.56
C GLU A 1032 19.11 -8.67 2.38
N ALA A 1033 18.81 -9.79 1.73
CA ALA A 1033 19.79 -10.83 1.44
C ALA A 1033 20.92 -10.31 0.54
N ILE A 1034 20.61 -9.48 -0.46
CA ILE A 1034 21.60 -8.84 -1.35
C ILE A 1034 22.42 -7.82 -0.57
N LEU A 1035 21.80 -6.97 0.27
CA LEU A 1035 22.52 -6.03 1.14
C LEU A 1035 23.47 -6.77 2.08
N VAL A 1036 23.02 -7.87 2.68
CA VAL A 1036 23.85 -8.75 3.53
C VAL A 1036 25.00 -9.34 2.72
N LEU A 1037 24.74 -9.85 1.52
CA LEU A 1037 25.79 -10.35 0.62
C LEU A 1037 26.80 -9.27 0.25
N LEU A 1038 26.37 -8.01 0.06
CA LEU A 1038 27.23 -6.86 -0.18
C LEU A 1038 28.11 -6.57 1.05
N PHE A 1039 27.54 -6.54 2.26
CA PHE A 1039 28.30 -6.37 3.50
C PHE A 1039 29.31 -7.50 3.72
N ILE A 1040 28.89 -8.75 3.52
CA ILE A 1040 29.77 -9.93 3.58
C ILE A 1040 30.89 -9.78 2.57
N SER A 1041 30.58 -9.37 1.33
CA SER A 1041 31.57 -9.19 0.27
C SER A 1041 32.58 -8.10 0.62
N LEU A 1042 32.12 -6.95 1.13
CA LEU A 1042 32.98 -5.85 1.59
C LEU A 1042 33.92 -6.30 2.71
N PHE A 1043 33.39 -7.01 3.71
CA PHE A 1043 34.20 -7.58 4.79
C PHE A 1043 35.18 -8.66 4.27
N ALA A 1044 34.74 -9.44 3.28
CA ALA A 1044 35.54 -10.48 2.67
C ALA A 1044 36.75 -9.95 1.90
N ILE A 1045 36.72 -8.72 1.36
CA ILE A 1045 37.80 -8.14 0.54
C ILE A 1045 39.16 -8.25 1.22
N LEU A 1046 39.25 -7.95 2.52
CA LEU A 1046 40.51 -8.01 3.27
C LEU A 1046 41.11 -9.42 3.27
N PHE A 1047 40.28 -10.41 3.61
CA PHE A 1047 40.67 -11.82 3.68
C PHE A 1047 40.87 -12.44 2.29
N PHE A 1048 40.18 -11.89 1.30
CA PHE A 1048 40.32 -12.25 -0.10
C PHE A 1048 41.68 -11.82 -0.63
N ILE A 1049 42.14 -10.59 -0.36
CA ILE A 1049 43.47 -10.12 -0.75
C ILE A 1049 44.55 -11.04 -0.18
N ILE A 1050 44.42 -11.43 1.10
CA ILE A 1050 45.32 -12.38 1.76
C ILE A 1050 45.31 -13.74 1.04
N THR A 1051 44.11 -14.28 0.81
CA THR A 1051 43.92 -15.56 0.10
C THR A 1051 44.52 -15.52 -1.30
N MET A 1052 44.37 -14.41 -2.02
CA MET A 1052 44.89 -14.24 -3.38
C MET A 1052 46.40 -14.12 -3.42
N ARG A 1053 47.01 -13.34 -2.52
CA ARG A 1053 48.47 -13.23 -2.41
C ARG A 1053 49.11 -14.56 -2.05
N SER A 1054 48.52 -15.27 -1.09
CA SER A 1054 48.89 -16.62 -0.70
C SER A 1054 48.81 -17.56 -1.92
N THR A 1055 47.67 -17.56 -2.62
CA THR A 1055 47.47 -18.40 -3.80
C THR A 1055 48.50 -18.13 -4.91
N GLY A 1056 48.71 -16.87 -5.28
CA GLY A 1056 49.66 -16.52 -6.34
C GLY A 1056 51.09 -16.89 -5.98
N TYR A 1057 51.45 -16.83 -4.69
CA TYR A 1057 52.73 -17.33 -4.20
C TYR A 1057 52.86 -18.85 -4.37
N ALA A 1058 51.83 -19.63 -4.01
CA ALA A 1058 51.82 -21.08 -4.24
C ALA A 1058 51.90 -21.46 -5.72
N ILE A 1059 51.17 -20.76 -6.59
CA ILE A 1059 51.25 -20.94 -8.05
C ILE A 1059 52.68 -20.68 -8.53
N SER A 1060 53.28 -19.57 -8.08
CA SER A 1060 54.65 -19.23 -8.42
C SER A 1060 55.62 -20.34 -7.99
N LEU A 1061 55.54 -20.79 -6.74
CA LEU A 1061 56.41 -21.85 -6.22
C LEU A 1061 56.25 -23.16 -7.00
N LYS A 1062 55.02 -23.56 -7.33
CA LYS A 1062 54.73 -24.81 -8.05
C LYS A 1062 55.11 -24.78 -9.52
N SER A 1063 55.06 -23.60 -10.13
CA SER A 1063 55.59 -23.39 -11.47
C SER A 1063 57.12 -23.27 -11.50
N GLU A 1064 57.81 -23.47 -10.37
CA GLU A 1064 59.26 -23.21 -10.23
C GLU A 1064 59.62 -21.77 -10.67
N SER A 1065 58.75 -20.83 -10.32
CA SER A 1065 58.82 -19.41 -10.68
C SER A 1065 58.68 -19.09 -12.17
N ARG A 1066 58.26 -20.04 -13.02
CA ARG A 1066 57.88 -19.76 -14.42
C ARG A 1066 56.72 -18.78 -14.48
N ILE A 1067 55.71 -18.98 -13.65
CA ILE A 1067 54.65 -18.01 -13.36
C ILE A 1067 55.11 -17.13 -12.19
N THR A 1068 55.15 -15.81 -12.37
CA THR A 1068 55.48 -14.89 -11.25
C THR A 1068 54.36 -14.87 -10.22
N THR A 1069 54.66 -14.50 -8.97
CA THR A 1069 53.63 -14.26 -7.94
C THR A 1069 52.56 -13.27 -8.40
N TRP A 1070 52.96 -12.21 -9.12
CA TRP A 1070 52.03 -11.23 -9.68
C TRP A 1070 51.05 -11.84 -10.69
N ASN A 1071 51.55 -12.61 -11.66
CA ASN A 1071 50.67 -13.28 -12.63
C ASN A 1071 49.86 -14.41 -11.97
N GLY A 1072 50.41 -15.08 -10.95
CA GLY A 1072 49.69 -16.02 -10.10
C GLY A 1072 48.52 -15.37 -9.36
N ASN A 1073 48.72 -14.16 -8.81
CA ASN A 1073 47.63 -13.40 -8.17
C ASN A 1073 46.53 -13.05 -9.18
N LYS A 1074 46.88 -12.63 -10.41
CA LYS A 1074 45.91 -12.35 -11.46
C LYS A 1074 45.07 -13.58 -11.81
N LEU A 1075 45.69 -14.75 -11.97
CA LEU A 1075 45.00 -16.00 -12.25
C LEU A 1075 44.11 -16.46 -11.08
N ALA A 1076 44.55 -16.22 -9.85
CA ALA A 1076 43.76 -16.49 -8.65
C ALA A 1076 42.52 -15.59 -8.59
N ILE A 1077 42.68 -14.29 -8.83
CA ILE A 1077 41.57 -13.31 -8.86
C ILE A 1077 40.59 -13.66 -9.96
N ALA A 1078 41.09 -13.95 -11.18
CA ALA A 1078 40.27 -14.37 -12.31
C ALA A 1078 39.43 -15.62 -11.98
N SER A 1079 40.06 -16.64 -11.36
CA SER A 1079 39.37 -17.86 -10.93
C SER A 1079 38.28 -17.57 -9.92
N ASN A 1080 38.51 -16.61 -9.02
CA ASN A 1080 37.53 -16.26 -8.01
C ASN A 1080 36.32 -15.55 -8.59
N PHE A 1081 36.56 -14.55 -9.44
CA PHE A 1081 35.52 -13.80 -10.13
C PHE A 1081 34.60 -14.73 -10.93
N ILE A 1082 35.15 -15.75 -11.59
CA ILE A 1082 34.34 -16.79 -12.27
C ILE A 1082 33.41 -17.50 -11.30
N ILE A 1083 33.90 -17.89 -10.12
CA ILE A 1083 33.09 -18.66 -9.17
C ILE A 1083 32.06 -17.81 -8.46
N LEU A 1084 32.42 -16.57 -8.07
CA LEU A 1084 31.44 -15.61 -7.54
C LEU A 1084 30.32 -15.37 -8.54
N SER A 1085 30.65 -15.23 -9.82
CA SER A 1085 29.66 -15.10 -10.90
C SER A 1085 28.72 -16.31 -10.96
N ILE A 1086 29.25 -17.54 -10.85
CA ILE A 1086 28.42 -18.75 -10.81
C ILE A 1086 27.50 -18.75 -9.58
N LEU A 1087 28.00 -18.36 -8.41
CA LEU A 1087 27.19 -18.31 -7.19
C LEU A 1087 26.08 -17.27 -7.28
N PHE A 1088 26.39 -16.06 -7.77
CA PHE A 1088 25.39 -15.00 -7.97
C PHE A 1088 24.32 -15.43 -8.97
N MET A 1089 24.69 -16.04 -10.09
CA MET A 1089 23.72 -16.57 -11.06
C MET A 1089 22.86 -17.70 -10.48
N LEU A 1090 23.43 -18.62 -9.70
CA LEU A 1090 22.65 -19.69 -9.06
C LEU A 1090 21.66 -19.12 -8.05
N PHE A 1091 22.08 -18.12 -7.26
CA PHE A 1091 21.22 -17.43 -6.32
C PHE A 1091 20.04 -16.74 -7.04
N LEU A 1092 20.33 -15.96 -8.09
CA LEU A 1092 19.32 -15.32 -8.92
C LEU A 1092 18.38 -16.33 -9.59
N ALA A 1093 18.90 -17.45 -10.09
CA ALA A 1093 18.10 -18.49 -10.72
C ALA A 1093 17.13 -19.14 -9.72
N VAL A 1094 17.58 -19.45 -8.50
CA VAL A 1094 16.72 -19.98 -7.43
C VAL A 1094 15.66 -18.95 -7.05
N PHE A 1095 16.05 -17.68 -6.90
CA PHE A 1095 15.13 -16.60 -6.57
C PHE A 1095 14.04 -16.41 -7.63
N PHE A 1096 14.42 -16.29 -8.90
CA PHE A 1096 13.45 -16.15 -9.99
C PHE A 1096 12.56 -17.38 -10.12
N SER A 1097 13.10 -18.57 -9.87
CA SER A 1097 12.30 -19.80 -9.85
C SER A 1097 11.30 -19.81 -8.70
N LEU A 1098 11.68 -19.35 -7.51
CA LEU A 1098 10.80 -19.25 -6.34
C LEU A 1098 9.72 -18.18 -6.55
N SER A 1099 10.10 -17.02 -7.08
CA SER A 1099 9.17 -15.92 -7.37
C SER A 1099 8.17 -16.31 -8.44
N TYR A 1100 8.63 -16.95 -9.52
CA TYR A 1100 7.76 -17.51 -10.55
C TYR A 1100 6.82 -18.56 -9.96
N PHE A 1101 7.36 -19.50 -9.17
CA PHE A 1101 6.56 -20.54 -8.52
C PHE A 1101 5.48 -19.97 -7.60
N ILE A 1102 5.81 -18.94 -6.81
CA ILE A 1102 4.86 -18.30 -5.90
C ILE A 1102 3.83 -17.48 -6.66
N SER A 1103 4.22 -16.76 -7.71
CA SER A 1103 3.28 -16.09 -8.61
C SER A 1103 2.29 -17.09 -9.23
N THR A 1104 2.78 -18.26 -9.67
CA THR A 1104 1.89 -19.32 -10.21
C THR A 1104 1.02 -19.99 -9.15
N LEU A 1105 1.56 -20.27 -7.97
CA LEU A 1105 0.80 -20.87 -6.87
C LEU A 1105 -0.26 -19.92 -6.32
N GLY A 1106 0.05 -18.63 -6.25
CA GLY A 1106 -0.89 -17.62 -5.85
C GLY A 1106 -2.11 -17.57 -6.77
N MET A 1107 -1.90 -17.75 -8.08
CA MET A 1107 -3.02 -17.87 -9.02
C MET A 1107 -3.83 -19.16 -8.83
N GLU A 1108 -3.21 -20.31 -8.55
CA GLU A 1108 -3.96 -21.57 -8.34
C GLU A 1108 -4.61 -21.70 -6.95
N ALA A 1109 -3.99 -21.14 -5.90
CA ALA A 1109 -4.51 -21.19 -4.53
C ALA A 1109 -5.61 -20.16 -4.28
N LEU A 1110 -5.62 -19.04 -5.02
CA LEU A 1110 -6.73 -18.09 -5.00
C LEU A 1110 -7.89 -18.53 -5.91
N THR A 1111 -7.61 -19.27 -7.00
CA THR A 1111 -8.66 -19.83 -7.87
C THR A 1111 -9.23 -21.17 -7.39
N GLY A 1112 -8.58 -21.81 -6.41
CA GLY A 1112 -8.98 -23.09 -5.82
C GLY A 1112 -9.70 -22.92 -4.48
N GLY A 1113 -11.00 -22.59 -4.52
CA GLY A 1113 -11.91 -22.77 -3.39
C GLY A 1113 -12.20 -24.23 -3.07
#